data_AF-A0A0A1DH19-F1
#
_entry.id   AF-A0A0A1DH19-F1
#
_cell.length_a   1.000
_cell.length_b   1.000
_cell.length_c   1.000
_cell.angle_alpha   90.00
_cell.angle_beta   90.00
_cell.angle_gamma   90.00
#
_symmetry.space_group_name_H-M   'P 1'
#
loop_
_entity.id
_entity.type
_entity.pdbx_description
1 polymer ?
#
loop_
_entity_poly.entity_id
_entity_poly.type
_entity_poly.pdbx_seq_one_letter_code
_entity_poly.pdbx_strand_id
1 'polypeptide(L)'
;MRTVTTSTSRAFLRGMALWQAVMVLTIVIEPVAPALRAALVAGHLVLAGCALLVAAGRLPAWTVLALAYAAFVADWATVVSPDNPLLLASCWMANLAAILPAFLLRGRSAIVWPLGIAVVVPVLMVLTVPDSGSTLPSAVAATTLAIAVAARSGLSFLLDFARRADAEHELADAERHAGEVRRAASRRAAEDARLLHDTVINTLGALANGGAAIADRDAVRARCARDVATLEAITDDAALPLAGHGLRQGLSATGIRIVHTGLAEDELARREALVPAGVLDALTRATGELVRNAEKHSGAAEVRVDVQARPSGLVVTVSDDGVGFDGVAPAGRGLAESVLGRLRDTGIDVDLVSTPGFGTRVTLTWTMAGPTPAAASPSAGSDQLMGAVVDGIQRRASGVFALALIGVGVWLAVTNHRGQPTTEYPMVAVVAAVCGLAWVLRGGSRPRRLLLPLLLGLGSSVAFVLSAAAVDFGRSDVVLWQAICPSGPLLLVLGDRHWRRMAVWPAAMLLLTIVTTAGLVAPSSGRAAVSTLVAGTACLGLVAGWAGFQRMVITIGRRVVADQQAVARLRTEVEAREAASRSRRRWAAAGLAESVAILRRVAAGDVEPTAEPLRTVCVEEEAYLRQLTQLNPELVWMGDWFARALAEARTANAALSVRSGAVDAGAEVAPALGELLLTAVGAVPAGEQMTTTLFPAEHGLRFTLVGPAPHLASVARGWRLPDDVAMSVQSFGPQDLVEVVVPAAEPGPVTNGGEGP
;
A
#
# COMPACT_ATOMS: atom_id res chain seq x y z
N MET A 1 3.96 -3.97 17.63
CA MET A 1 3.57 -4.38 19.02
C MET A 1 4.27 -3.62 20.15
N ARG A 2 5.62 -3.67 20.30
CA ARG A 2 6.37 -2.99 21.40
C ARG A 2 6.12 -1.48 21.47
N THR A 3 5.91 -0.82 20.33
CA THR A 3 5.65 0.63 20.24
C THR A 3 4.31 1.03 20.85
N VAL A 4 3.24 0.25 20.61
CA VAL A 4 1.89 0.51 21.13
C VAL A 4 1.87 0.40 22.66
N THR A 5 2.40 -0.69 23.21
CA THR A 5 2.46 -0.89 24.66
C THR A 5 3.29 0.21 25.33
N THR A 6 4.44 0.57 24.75
CA THR A 6 5.32 1.61 25.32
C THR A 6 4.67 2.99 25.30
N SER A 7 4.01 3.36 24.19
CA SER A 7 3.31 4.63 24.07
C SER A 7 2.11 4.72 25.04
N THR A 8 1.34 3.63 25.16
CA THR A 8 0.21 3.54 26.09
C THR A 8 0.67 3.64 27.55
N SER A 9 1.74 2.92 27.92
CA SER A 9 2.35 2.99 29.25
C SER A 9 2.80 4.40 29.61
N ARG A 10 3.45 5.11 28.69
CA ARG A 10 3.87 6.51 28.90
C ARG A 10 2.67 7.45 29.10
N ALA A 11 1.56 7.22 28.39
CA ALA A 11 0.35 8.02 28.57
C ALA A 11 -0.26 7.83 29.96
N PHE A 12 -0.40 6.59 30.42
CA PHE A 12 -0.91 6.32 31.78
C PHE A 12 0.01 6.86 32.87
N LEU A 13 1.33 6.75 32.71
CA LEU A 13 2.29 7.30 33.68
C LEU A 13 2.25 8.83 33.75
N ARG A 14 2.09 9.52 32.61
CA ARG A 14 1.86 10.97 32.58
C ARG A 14 0.53 11.35 33.23
N GLY A 15 -0.51 10.54 33.00
CA GLY A 15 -1.79 10.69 33.69
C GLY A 15 -1.66 10.54 35.21
N MET A 16 -0.91 9.55 35.67
CA MET A 16 -0.60 9.34 37.09
C MET A 16 0.12 10.54 37.70
N ALA A 17 1.11 11.09 36.99
CA ALA A 17 1.82 12.29 37.43
C ALA A 17 0.91 13.53 37.47
N LEU A 18 0.04 13.70 36.47
CA LEU A 18 -0.92 14.80 36.42
C LEU A 18 -1.96 14.70 37.55
N TRP A 19 -2.40 13.50 37.89
CA TRP A 19 -3.35 13.27 38.99
C TRP A 19 -2.78 13.69 40.35
N GLN A 20 -1.46 13.71 40.53
CA GLN A 20 -0.85 14.19 41.77
C GLN A 20 -1.12 15.68 42.02
N ALA A 21 -1.44 16.48 40.99
CA ALA A 21 -1.90 17.85 41.20
C ALA A 21 -3.26 17.91 41.92
N VAL A 22 -4.16 16.97 41.61
CA VAL A 22 -5.45 16.81 42.31
C VAL A 22 -5.18 16.41 43.76
N MET A 23 -4.29 15.43 43.99
CA MET A 23 -3.91 14.98 45.34
C MET A 23 -3.37 16.15 46.19
N VAL A 24 -2.40 16.90 45.67
CA VAL A 24 -1.82 18.05 46.37
C VAL A 24 -2.88 19.11 46.68
N LEU A 25 -3.77 19.42 45.74
CA LEU A 25 -4.86 20.37 45.96
C LEU A 25 -5.80 19.91 47.08
N THR A 26 -6.17 18.62 47.10
CA THR A 26 -7.01 18.06 48.17
C THR A 26 -6.32 18.01 49.53
N ILE A 27 -4.99 17.82 49.58
CA ILE A 27 -4.21 17.80 50.84
C ILE A 27 -4.10 19.20 51.44
N VAL A 28 -3.92 20.23 50.59
CA VAL A 28 -3.72 21.61 51.05
C VAL A 28 -4.93 22.15 51.81
N ILE A 29 -6.14 21.74 51.41
CA ILE A 29 -7.39 22.17 52.05
C ILE A 29 -7.75 21.35 53.30
N GLU A 30 -7.05 20.24 53.57
CA GLU A 30 -7.39 19.35 54.67
C GLU A 30 -6.88 19.91 56.02
N PRO A 31 -7.70 19.90 57.09
CA PRO A 31 -7.30 20.34 58.43
C PRO A 31 -6.39 19.33 59.16
N VAL A 32 -5.21 19.03 58.58
CA VAL A 32 -4.15 18.22 59.20
C VAL A 32 -3.00 19.08 59.74
N ALA A 33 -2.22 18.53 60.67
CA ALA A 33 -1.04 19.19 61.22
C ALA A 33 -0.05 19.59 60.11
N PRO A 34 0.62 20.76 60.19
CA PRO A 34 1.48 21.27 59.12
C PRO A 34 2.58 20.30 58.68
N ALA A 35 3.20 19.59 59.65
CA ALA A 35 4.25 18.60 59.37
C ALA A 35 3.70 17.40 58.57
N LEU A 36 2.51 16.90 58.94
CA LEU A 36 1.85 15.80 58.23
C LEU A 36 1.43 16.24 56.82
N ARG A 37 0.90 17.45 56.67
CA ARG A 37 0.57 18.04 55.37
C ARG A 37 1.80 18.08 54.46
N ALA A 38 2.92 18.58 54.97
CA ALA A 38 4.18 18.65 54.22
C ALA A 38 4.68 17.26 53.81
N ALA A 39 4.56 16.27 54.69
CA ALA A 39 4.94 14.88 54.39
C ALA A 39 4.07 14.26 53.30
N LEU A 40 2.74 14.43 53.36
CA LEU A 40 1.82 13.95 52.34
C LEU A 40 2.10 14.61 50.98
N VAL A 41 2.19 15.94 50.94
CA VAL A 41 2.53 16.69 49.71
C VAL A 41 3.86 16.21 49.12
N ALA A 42 4.90 16.05 49.96
CA ALA A 42 6.19 15.53 49.51
C ALA A 42 6.06 14.11 48.93
N GLY A 43 5.31 13.22 49.57
CA GLY A 43 5.04 11.85 49.09
C GLY A 43 4.40 11.82 47.70
N HIS A 44 3.37 12.63 47.47
CA HIS A 44 2.70 12.72 46.16
C HIS A 44 3.57 13.38 45.09
N LEU A 45 4.40 14.37 45.45
CA LEU A 45 5.37 14.96 44.52
C LEU A 45 6.48 13.96 44.14
N VAL A 46 6.93 13.13 45.07
CA VAL A 46 7.85 12.02 44.80
C VAL A 46 7.21 11.01 43.85
N LEU A 47 5.95 10.63 44.09
CA LEU A 47 5.19 9.75 43.18
C LEU A 47 5.08 10.35 41.77
N ALA A 48 4.80 11.65 41.65
CA ALA A 48 4.77 12.34 40.35
C ALA A 48 6.11 12.27 39.63
N GLY A 49 7.21 12.58 40.34
CA GLY A 49 8.57 12.51 39.82
C GLY A 49 8.94 11.09 39.37
N CYS A 50 8.64 10.08 40.19
CA CYS A 50 8.86 8.68 39.86
C CYS A 50 8.05 8.25 38.62
N ALA A 51 6.78 8.65 38.51
CA ALA A 51 5.96 8.36 37.33
C ALA A 51 6.57 8.93 36.03
N LEU A 52 7.08 10.16 36.07
CA LEU A 52 7.77 10.78 34.93
C LEU A 52 9.12 10.09 34.62
N LEU A 53 9.89 9.71 35.64
CA LEU A 53 11.16 9.00 35.47
C LEU A 53 10.96 7.59 34.89
N VAL A 54 9.92 6.86 35.32
CA VAL A 54 9.54 5.58 34.71
C VAL A 54 9.08 5.79 33.27
N ALA A 55 8.32 6.86 32.97
CA ALA A 55 7.90 7.16 31.59
C ALA A 55 9.11 7.46 30.67
N ALA A 56 10.16 8.05 31.24
CA ALA A 56 11.45 8.28 30.58
C ALA A 56 12.36 7.04 30.52
N GLY A 57 11.98 5.92 31.16
CA GLY A 57 12.76 4.68 31.20
C GLY A 57 13.95 4.71 32.17
N ARG A 58 13.96 5.64 33.13
CA ARG A 58 15.06 5.81 34.10
C ARG A 58 14.87 5.06 35.41
N LEU A 59 13.65 4.62 35.71
CA LEU A 59 13.31 3.84 36.90
C LEU A 59 12.50 2.60 36.53
N PRO A 60 12.55 1.53 37.35
CA PRO A 60 11.76 0.33 37.10
C PRO A 60 10.28 0.56 37.41
N ALA A 61 9.41 -0.04 36.60
CA ALA A 61 7.97 0.20 36.63
C ALA A 61 7.27 -0.12 37.97
N TRP A 62 7.81 -1.06 38.73
CA TRP A 62 7.23 -1.45 40.02
C TRP A 62 7.29 -0.33 41.07
N THR A 63 8.19 0.65 40.91
CA THR A 63 8.34 1.77 41.87
C THR A 63 7.08 2.62 41.94
N VAL A 64 6.47 2.94 40.79
CA VAL A 64 5.22 3.72 40.72
C VAL A 64 4.06 2.92 41.30
N LEU A 65 3.99 1.61 41.06
CA LEU A 65 2.95 0.75 41.63
C LEU A 65 3.06 0.71 43.16
N ALA A 66 4.26 0.45 43.69
CA ALA A 66 4.50 0.39 45.12
C ALA A 66 4.20 1.74 45.80
N LEU A 67 4.71 2.85 45.24
CA LEU A 67 4.50 4.19 45.78
C LEU A 67 3.03 4.63 45.72
N ALA A 68 2.29 4.31 44.65
CA ALA A 68 0.88 4.68 44.54
C ALA A 68 0.01 4.01 45.61
N TYR A 69 0.22 2.72 45.87
CA TYR A 69 -0.52 2.01 46.91
C TYR A 69 -0.03 2.35 48.33
N ALA A 70 1.26 2.63 48.51
CA ALA A 70 1.77 3.14 49.78
C ALA A 70 1.19 4.52 50.12
N ALA A 71 1.13 5.43 49.15
CA ALA A 71 0.46 6.72 49.29
C ALA A 71 -1.03 6.55 49.63
N PHE A 72 -1.74 5.67 48.91
CA PHE A 72 -3.15 5.37 49.19
C PHE A 72 -3.39 4.89 50.63
N VAL A 73 -2.56 3.98 51.15
CA VAL A 73 -2.68 3.49 52.54
C VAL A 73 -2.35 4.61 53.55
N ALA A 74 -1.38 5.48 53.23
CA ALA A 74 -1.07 6.65 54.06
C ALA A 74 -2.26 7.63 54.08
N ASP A 75 -2.84 7.95 52.92
CA ASP A 75 -4.01 8.82 52.81
C ASP A 75 -5.19 8.26 53.63
N TRP A 76 -5.47 6.96 53.52
CA TRP A 76 -6.46 6.25 54.32
C TRP A 76 -6.21 6.34 55.83
N ALA A 77 -4.96 6.14 56.27
CA ALA A 77 -4.59 6.24 57.68
C ALA A 77 -4.72 7.68 58.23
N THR A 78 -4.57 8.69 57.38
CA THR A 78 -4.73 10.10 57.79
C THR A 78 -6.19 10.55 57.83
N VAL A 79 -7.03 9.97 56.97
CA VAL A 79 -8.40 10.41 56.74
C VAL A 79 -9.31 9.19 56.68
N VAL A 80 -9.93 8.90 57.83
CA VAL A 80 -10.79 7.73 58.01
C VAL A 80 -12.22 7.96 57.49
N SER A 81 -12.65 9.23 57.36
CA SER A 81 -14.01 9.56 56.91
C SER A 81 -14.19 9.19 55.42
N PRO A 82 -15.16 8.31 55.09
CA PRO A 82 -15.51 7.98 53.70
C PRO A 82 -15.98 9.17 52.88
N ASP A 83 -16.38 10.27 53.52
CA ASP A 83 -16.89 11.47 52.88
C ASP A 83 -15.80 12.51 52.55
N ASN A 84 -14.53 12.15 52.74
CA ASN A 84 -13.44 13.07 52.52
C ASN A 84 -13.02 13.16 51.03
N PRO A 85 -12.88 14.37 50.45
CA PRO A 85 -12.39 14.56 49.09
C PRO A 85 -10.99 13.96 48.84
N LEU A 86 -10.09 13.95 49.84
CA LEU A 86 -8.77 13.33 49.73
C LEU A 86 -8.88 11.82 49.50
N LEU A 87 -9.75 11.14 50.26
CA LEU A 87 -9.95 9.70 50.11
C LEU A 87 -10.60 9.37 48.77
N LEU A 88 -11.57 10.18 48.31
CA LEU A 88 -12.12 10.07 46.94
C LEU A 88 -11.02 10.19 45.88
N ALA A 89 -10.16 11.20 45.96
CA ALA A 89 -9.06 11.41 45.03
C ALA A 89 -8.05 10.23 45.06
N SER A 90 -7.79 9.69 46.25
CA SER A 90 -6.92 8.53 46.48
C SER A 90 -7.49 7.26 45.88
N CYS A 91 -8.80 7.00 46.00
CA CYS A 91 -9.48 5.88 45.37
C CYS A 91 -9.34 5.92 43.84
N TRP A 92 -9.48 7.10 43.23
CA TRP A 92 -9.27 7.27 41.79
C TRP A 92 -7.81 7.06 41.38
N MET A 93 -6.85 7.49 42.20
CA MET A 93 -5.43 7.18 42.01
C MET A 93 -5.17 5.67 42.06
N ALA A 94 -5.75 4.96 43.04
CA ALA A 94 -5.63 3.50 43.17
C ALA A 94 -6.27 2.76 41.97
N ASN A 95 -7.43 3.23 41.48
CA ASN A 95 -8.06 2.70 40.27
C ASN A 95 -7.17 2.89 39.03
N LEU A 96 -6.54 4.07 38.89
CA LEU A 96 -5.57 4.32 37.81
C LEU A 96 -4.34 3.42 37.95
N ALA A 97 -3.85 3.19 39.18
CA ALA A 97 -2.74 2.30 39.46
C ALA A 97 -3.07 0.83 39.13
N ALA A 98 -4.32 0.40 39.31
CA ALA A 98 -4.77 -0.96 39.00
C ALA A 98 -4.73 -1.29 37.49
N ILE A 99 -4.78 -0.28 36.62
CA ILE A 99 -4.68 -0.44 35.16
C ILE A 99 -3.23 -0.69 34.71
N LEU A 100 -2.27 -0.05 35.38
CA LEU A 100 -0.86 0.00 34.97
C LEU A 100 -0.18 -1.38 34.81
N PRO A 101 -0.41 -2.40 35.66
CA PRO A 101 0.23 -3.71 35.52
C PRO A 101 0.02 -4.37 34.16
N ALA A 102 -1.15 -4.17 33.53
CA ALA A 102 -1.44 -4.74 32.20
C ALA A 102 -0.50 -4.18 31.11
N PHE A 103 -0.02 -2.94 31.28
CA PHE A 103 0.81 -2.24 30.29
C PHE A 103 2.30 -2.17 30.67
N LEU A 104 2.61 -2.17 31.97
CA LEU A 104 3.97 -2.02 32.48
C LEU A 104 4.70 -3.34 32.75
N LEU A 105 3.97 -4.38 33.18
CA LEU A 105 4.57 -5.65 33.59
C LEU A 105 4.42 -6.70 32.49
N ARG A 106 5.28 -7.73 32.53
CA ARG A 106 5.31 -8.81 31.51
C ARG A 106 5.18 -10.19 32.13
N GLY A 107 4.57 -11.11 31.39
CA GLY A 107 4.41 -12.50 31.81
C GLY A 107 3.59 -12.63 33.10
N ARG A 108 4.02 -13.53 34.00
CA ARG A 108 3.31 -13.82 35.25
C ARG A 108 3.22 -12.62 36.20
N SER A 109 4.17 -11.69 36.14
CA SER A 109 4.19 -10.51 37.02
C SER A 109 2.98 -9.58 36.81
N ALA A 110 2.42 -9.51 35.60
CA ALA A 110 1.22 -8.73 35.31
C ALA A 110 -0.06 -9.27 35.99
N ILE A 111 -0.03 -10.51 36.49
CA ILE A 111 -1.14 -11.17 37.20
C ILE A 111 -0.86 -11.21 38.70
N VAL A 112 0.36 -11.59 39.09
CA VAL A 112 0.75 -11.72 40.50
C VAL A 112 0.66 -10.38 41.25
N TRP A 113 1.03 -9.27 40.60
CA TRP A 113 0.99 -7.95 41.23
C TRP A 113 -0.44 -7.51 41.61
N PRO A 114 -1.41 -7.45 40.66
CA PRO A 114 -2.79 -7.12 41.02
C PRO A 114 -3.39 -8.03 42.09
N LEU A 115 -3.09 -9.34 42.04
CA LEU A 115 -3.57 -10.29 43.05
C LEU A 115 -2.97 -10.00 44.44
N GLY A 116 -1.66 -9.75 44.49
CA GLY A 116 -0.98 -9.37 45.73
C GLY A 116 -1.52 -8.05 46.30
N ILE A 117 -1.71 -7.03 45.46
CA ILE A 117 -2.29 -5.74 45.85
C ILE A 117 -3.71 -5.89 46.38
N ALA A 118 -4.55 -6.69 45.70
CA ALA A 118 -5.94 -6.94 46.10
C ALA A 118 -6.07 -7.66 47.46
N VAL A 119 -4.98 -8.22 48.00
CA VAL A 119 -4.92 -8.80 49.34
C VAL A 119 -4.21 -7.87 50.32
N VAL A 120 -3.02 -7.41 49.97
CA VAL A 120 -2.14 -6.63 50.86
C VAL A 120 -2.74 -5.28 51.21
N VAL A 121 -3.31 -4.55 50.24
CA VAL A 121 -3.84 -3.21 50.49
C VAL A 121 -5.04 -3.25 51.46
N PRO A 122 -6.08 -4.09 51.25
CA PRO A 122 -7.17 -4.22 52.22
C PRO A 122 -6.70 -4.65 53.61
N VAL A 123 -5.74 -5.57 53.71
CA VAL A 123 -5.18 -5.99 55.01
C VAL A 123 -4.50 -4.81 55.70
N LEU A 124 -3.69 -4.03 54.98
CA LEU A 124 -3.06 -2.83 55.53
C LEU A 124 -4.09 -1.78 55.93
N MET A 125 -5.18 -1.59 55.18
CA MET A 125 -6.27 -0.68 55.55
C MET A 125 -6.92 -1.07 56.89
N VAL A 126 -7.17 -2.37 57.12
CA VAL A 126 -7.70 -2.87 58.39
C VAL A 126 -6.67 -2.74 59.51
N LEU A 127 -5.39 -3.01 59.25
CA LEU A 127 -4.34 -2.90 60.27
C LEU A 127 -4.06 -1.46 60.69
N THR A 128 -4.12 -0.50 59.78
CA THR A 128 -3.89 0.92 60.11
C THR A 128 -5.10 1.56 60.78
N VAL A 129 -6.32 1.10 60.48
CA VAL A 129 -7.56 1.60 61.07
C VAL A 129 -8.50 0.43 61.41
N PRO A 130 -8.31 -0.26 62.55
CA PRO A 130 -9.04 -1.49 62.89
C PRO A 130 -10.56 -1.35 62.95
N ASP A 131 -11.05 -0.19 63.41
CA ASP A 131 -12.48 0.05 63.64
C ASP A 131 -13.23 0.59 62.40
N SER A 132 -12.57 0.64 61.24
CA SER A 132 -13.14 1.19 59.99
C SER A 132 -14.19 0.31 59.30
N GLY A 133 -14.37 -0.93 59.77
CA GLY A 133 -15.25 -1.92 59.14
C GLY A 133 -14.65 -2.56 57.89
N SER A 134 -15.35 -3.54 57.31
CA SER A 134 -14.83 -4.37 56.20
C SER A 134 -15.34 -3.95 54.81
N THR A 135 -16.32 -3.05 54.73
CA THR A 135 -17.01 -2.71 53.48
C THR A 135 -16.06 -2.07 52.47
N LEU A 136 -15.39 -0.97 52.84
CA LEU A 136 -14.49 -0.27 51.93
C LEU A 136 -13.22 -1.08 51.57
N PRO A 137 -12.52 -1.75 52.52
CA PRO A 137 -11.41 -2.64 52.17
C PRO A 137 -11.82 -3.74 51.18
N SER A 138 -12.99 -4.36 51.36
CA SER A 138 -13.49 -5.38 50.43
C SER A 138 -13.84 -4.80 49.05
N ALA A 139 -14.39 -3.58 48.99
CA ALA A 139 -14.69 -2.89 47.74
C ALA A 139 -13.41 -2.54 46.96
N VAL A 140 -12.35 -2.10 47.64
CA VAL A 140 -11.03 -1.83 47.03
C VAL A 140 -10.43 -3.11 46.44
N ALA A 141 -10.52 -4.24 47.16
CA ALA A 141 -10.07 -5.55 46.68
C ALA A 141 -10.81 -5.95 45.39
N ALA A 142 -12.14 -5.91 45.43
CA ALA A 142 -13.00 -6.31 44.32
C ALA A 142 -12.78 -5.42 43.09
N THR A 143 -12.70 -4.09 43.29
CA THR A 143 -12.49 -3.12 42.22
C THR A 143 -11.12 -3.27 41.58
N THR A 144 -10.07 -3.46 42.39
CA THR A 144 -8.70 -3.68 41.88
C THR A 144 -8.65 -4.93 40.98
N LEU A 145 -9.28 -6.03 41.41
CA LEU A 145 -9.32 -7.26 40.63
C LEU A 145 -10.14 -7.10 39.33
N ALA A 146 -11.32 -6.46 39.44
CA ALA A 146 -12.17 -6.21 38.28
C ALA A 146 -11.47 -5.35 37.22
N ILE A 147 -10.81 -4.27 37.63
CA ILE A 147 -10.01 -3.41 36.74
C ILE A 147 -8.85 -4.18 36.11
N ALA A 148 -8.13 -4.98 36.91
CA ALA A 148 -7.01 -5.77 36.40
C ALA A 148 -7.44 -6.79 35.34
N VAL A 149 -8.55 -7.49 35.57
CA VAL A 149 -9.14 -8.42 34.59
C VAL A 149 -9.58 -7.67 33.34
N ALA A 150 -10.31 -6.56 33.47
CA ALA A 150 -10.79 -5.77 32.34
C ALA A 150 -9.62 -5.22 31.49
N ALA A 151 -8.58 -4.67 32.13
CA ALA A 151 -7.41 -4.14 31.44
C ALA A 151 -6.62 -5.24 30.70
N ARG A 152 -6.50 -6.43 31.30
CA ARG A 152 -5.81 -7.58 30.70
C ARG A 152 -6.58 -8.15 29.49
N SER A 153 -7.89 -8.33 29.64
CA SER A 153 -8.76 -8.81 28.56
C SER A 153 -8.80 -7.82 27.40
N GLY A 154 -8.92 -6.52 27.70
CA GLY A 154 -8.90 -5.45 26.69
C GLY A 154 -7.58 -5.39 25.93
N LEU A 155 -6.43 -5.51 26.62
CA LEU A 155 -5.13 -5.56 25.95
C LEU A 155 -4.99 -6.80 25.07
N SER A 156 -5.42 -7.96 25.54
CA SER A 156 -5.33 -9.22 24.77
C SER A 156 -6.16 -9.12 23.48
N PHE A 157 -7.39 -8.61 23.58
CA PHE A 157 -8.24 -8.34 22.43
C PHE A 157 -7.59 -7.37 21.43
N LEU A 158 -7.01 -6.26 21.90
CA LEU A 158 -6.32 -5.30 21.01
C LEU A 158 -5.11 -5.92 20.31
N LEU A 159 -4.35 -6.78 21.00
CA LEU A 159 -3.20 -7.46 20.44
C LEU A 159 -3.61 -8.52 19.41
N ASP A 160 -4.65 -9.31 19.70
CA ASP A 160 -5.14 -10.33 18.78
C ASP A 160 -5.82 -9.72 17.55
N PHE A 161 -6.54 -8.60 17.73
CA PHE A 161 -7.07 -7.83 16.61
C PHE A 161 -5.95 -7.31 15.70
N ALA A 162 -4.87 -6.76 16.27
CA ALA A 162 -3.72 -6.30 15.50
C ALA A 162 -3.07 -7.46 14.72
N ARG A 163 -2.85 -8.62 15.37
CA ARG A 163 -2.26 -9.80 14.71
C ARG A 163 -3.14 -10.35 13.59
N ARG A 164 -4.46 -10.44 13.80
CA ARG A 164 -5.40 -10.93 12.78
C ARG A 164 -5.45 -9.98 11.59
N ALA A 165 -5.46 -8.67 11.85
CA ALA A 165 -5.41 -7.66 10.81
C ALA A 165 -4.09 -7.72 10.01
N ASP A 166 -2.95 -7.94 10.68
CA ASP A 166 -1.65 -8.12 10.03
C ASP A 166 -1.64 -9.40 9.16
N ALA A 167 -2.14 -10.53 9.68
CA ALA A 167 -2.15 -11.82 8.97
C ALA A 167 -3.09 -11.86 7.76
N GLU A 168 -4.31 -11.31 7.88
CA GLU A 168 -5.25 -11.21 6.75
C GLU A 168 -4.72 -10.29 5.64
N HIS A 169 -4.00 -9.21 5.99
CA HIS A 169 -3.35 -8.35 4.99
C HIS A 169 -2.17 -9.04 4.32
N GLU A 170 -1.32 -9.76 5.06
CA GLU A 170 -0.14 -10.42 4.47
C GLU A 170 -0.53 -11.43 3.36
N LEU A 171 -1.61 -12.18 3.55
CA LEU A 171 -2.11 -13.13 2.55
C LEU A 171 -2.72 -12.43 1.34
N ALA A 172 -3.57 -11.41 1.57
CA ALA A 172 -4.21 -10.66 0.48
C ALA A 172 -3.20 -9.83 -0.33
N ASP A 173 -2.16 -9.30 0.32
CA ASP A 173 -1.08 -8.57 -0.32
C ASP A 173 -0.18 -9.53 -1.10
N ALA A 174 0.11 -10.74 -0.59
CA ALA A 174 0.90 -11.73 -1.31
C ALA A 174 0.23 -12.19 -2.61
N GLU A 175 -1.08 -12.45 -2.59
CA GLU A 175 -1.82 -12.87 -3.79
C GLU A 175 -1.95 -11.74 -4.82
N ARG A 176 -2.26 -10.52 -4.38
CA ARG A 176 -2.32 -9.34 -5.27
C ARG A 176 -0.94 -9.04 -5.86
N HIS A 177 0.10 -9.13 -5.04
CA HIS A 177 1.50 -8.94 -5.45
C HIS A 177 1.89 -9.94 -6.54
N ALA A 178 1.64 -11.24 -6.32
CA ALA A 178 1.93 -12.27 -7.33
C ALA A 178 1.22 -12.00 -8.67
N GLY A 179 -0.03 -11.51 -8.64
CA GLY A 179 -0.78 -11.14 -9.83
C GLY A 179 -0.28 -9.86 -10.53
N GLU A 180 0.08 -8.83 -9.77
CA GLU A 180 0.61 -7.56 -10.29
C GLU A 180 2.00 -7.74 -10.90
N VAL A 181 2.88 -8.50 -10.23
CA VAL A 181 4.21 -8.86 -10.73
C VAL A 181 4.11 -9.61 -12.06
N ARG A 182 3.23 -10.60 -12.14
CA ARG A 182 3.02 -11.38 -13.37
C ARG A 182 2.54 -10.50 -14.53
N ARG A 183 1.61 -9.59 -14.27
CA ARG A 183 1.07 -8.64 -15.28
C ARG A 183 2.09 -7.57 -15.68
N ALA A 184 2.94 -7.12 -14.77
CA ALA A 184 3.98 -6.14 -15.07
C ALA A 184 5.10 -6.76 -15.92
N ALA A 185 5.53 -7.98 -15.57
CA ALA A 185 6.52 -8.74 -16.34
C ALA A 185 6.03 -9.05 -17.76
N SER A 186 4.78 -9.54 -17.90
CA SER A 186 4.17 -9.85 -19.19
C SER A 186 4.04 -8.62 -20.10
N ARG A 187 3.59 -7.48 -19.55
CA ARG A 187 3.50 -6.21 -20.30
C ARG A 187 4.86 -5.75 -20.85
N ARG A 188 5.90 -5.84 -20.04
CA ARG A 188 7.24 -5.35 -20.42
C ARG A 188 7.92 -6.24 -21.44
N ALA A 189 7.76 -7.56 -21.33
CA ALA A 189 8.24 -8.48 -22.36
C ALA A 189 7.53 -8.29 -23.70
N ALA A 190 6.25 -7.92 -23.69
CA ALA A 190 5.52 -7.55 -24.90
C ALA A 190 6.03 -6.22 -25.51
N GLU A 191 6.44 -5.25 -24.68
CA GLU A 191 7.08 -4.01 -25.13
C GLU A 191 8.45 -4.27 -25.78
N ASP A 192 9.30 -5.08 -25.14
CA ASP A 192 10.61 -5.46 -25.67
C ASP A 192 10.48 -6.18 -27.03
N ALA A 193 9.55 -7.13 -27.15
CA ALA A 193 9.27 -7.83 -28.40
C ALA A 193 8.77 -6.89 -29.51
N ARG A 194 7.93 -5.89 -29.17
CA ARG A 194 7.48 -4.86 -30.12
C ARG A 194 8.63 -4.00 -30.61
N LEU A 195 9.51 -3.54 -29.73
CA LEU A 195 10.66 -2.72 -30.10
C LEU A 195 11.60 -3.47 -31.07
N LEU A 196 11.84 -4.76 -30.83
CA LEU A 196 12.65 -5.60 -31.72
C LEU A 196 11.99 -5.82 -33.07
N HIS A 197 10.66 -6.00 -33.09
CA HIS A 197 9.89 -6.11 -34.33
C HIS A 197 10.01 -4.82 -35.17
N ASP A 198 9.85 -3.67 -34.53
CA ASP A 198 9.84 -2.37 -35.21
C ASP A 198 11.21 -1.90 -35.69
N THR A 199 12.29 -2.42 -35.09
CA THR A 199 13.68 -2.08 -35.41
C THR A 199 14.33 -3.16 -36.28
N VAL A 200 14.91 -4.21 -35.69
CA VAL A 200 15.74 -5.20 -36.39
C VAL A 200 14.95 -5.98 -37.42
N ILE A 201 13.78 -6.52 -37.05
CA ILE A 201 13.01 -7.41 -37.93
C ILE A 201 12.51 -6.63 -39.15
N ASN A 202 11.94 -5.44 -38.94
CA ASN A 202 11.48 -4.59 -40.04
C ASN A 202 12.64 -4.16 -40.96
N THR A 203 13.81 -3.81 -40.41
CA THR A 203 14.96 -3.36 -41.20
C THR A 203 15.62 -4.51 -41.98
N LEU A 204 15.79 -5.68 -41.36
CA LEU A 204 16.25 -6.89 -42.06
C LEU A 204 15.24 -7.33 -43.13
N GLY A 205 13.94 -7.28 -42.85
CA GLY A 205 12.89 -7.60 -43.82
C GLY A 205 12.85 -6.62 -45.00
N ALA A 206 13.16 -5.35 -44.77
CA ALA A 206 13.33 -4.37 -45.86
C ALA A 206 14.54 -4.70 -46.76
N LEU A 207 15.67 -5.09 -46.15
CA LEU A 207 16.86 -5.54 -46.87
C LEU A 207 16.62 -6.85 -47.64
N ALA A 208 15.93 -7.82 -47.03
CA ALA A 208 15.59 -9.11 -47.62
C ALA A 208 14.74 -8.98 -48.90
N ASN A 209 13.71 -8.12 -48.85
CA ASN A 209 12.74 -7.97 -49.94
C ASN A 209 13.29 -7.32 -51.21
N GLY A 210 14.45 -6.64 -51.17
CA GLY A 210 15.15 -6.27 -52.40
C GLY A 210 14.53 -5.14 -53.25
N GLY A 211 13.48 -4.45 -52.77
CA GLY A 211 12.60 -3.59 -53.58
C GLY A 211 12.96 -2.09 -53.62
N ALA A 212 12.01 -1.24 -54.04
CA ALA A 212 12.21 0.22 -54.14
C ALA A 212 12.64 0.90 -52.83
N ALA A 213 12.36 0.27 -51.68
CA ALA A 213 12.75 0.73 -50.34
C ALA A 213 14.27 0.72 -50.07
N ILE A 214 15.06 0.01 -50.88
CA ILE A 214 16.53 -0.03 -50.79
C ILE A 214 17.21 0.64 -52.00
N ALA A 215 16.46 1.39 -52.82
CA ALA A 215 17.00 2.12 -53.97
C ALA A 215 17.92 3.29 -53.55
N ASP A 216 17.61 3.93 -52.41
CA ASP A 216 18.47 4.94 -51.79
C ASP A 216 19.41 4.29 -50.77
N ARG A 217 20.67 4.15 -51.16
CA ARG A 217 21.72 3.48 -50.38
C ARG A 217 22.07 4.24 -49.11
N ASP A 218 22.06 5.57 -49.16
CA ASP A 218 22.46 6.41 -48.03
C ASP A 218 21.34 6.44 -46.97
N ALA A 219 20.08 6.45 -47.40
CA ALA A 219 18.94 6.30 -46.49
C ALA A 219 18.93 4.94 -45.76
N VAL A 220 19.26 3.85 -46.44
CA VAL A 220 19.35 2.50 -45.85
C VAL A 220 20.49 2.42 -44.84
N ARG A 221 21.67 2.98 -45.16
CA ARG A 221 22.80 3.06 -44.24
C ARG A 221 22.47 3.85 -42.98
N ALA A 222 21.83 5.02 -43.14
CA ALA A 222 21.38 5.85 -42.02
C ALA A 222 20.28 5.17 -41.18
N ARG A 223 19.42 4.35 -41.80
CA ARG A 223 18.43 3.53 -41.07
C ARG A 223 19.13 2.45 -40.23
N CYS A 224 20.03 1.68 -40.83
CA CYS A 224 20.79 0.64 -40.12
C CYS A 224 21.60 1.21 -38.95
N ALA A 225 22.25 2.37 -39.13
CA ALA A 225 23.00 3.04 -38.06
C ALA A 225 22.11 3.42 -36.87
N ARG A 226 20.91 3.95 -37.13
CA ARG A 226 19.94 4.31 -36.07
C ARG A 226 19.41 3.11 -35.32
N ASP A 227 19.06 2.04 -36.03
CA ASP A 227 18.53 0.83 -35.41
C ASP A 227 19.62 0.14 -34.56
N VAL A 228 20.88 0.10 -35.03
CA VAL A 228 22.03 -0.38 -34.24
C VAL A 228 22.20 0.43 -32.96
N ALA A 229 22.21 1.76 -33.03
CA ALA A 229 22.36 2.61 -31.84
C ALA A 229 21.22 2.42 -30.82
N THR A 230 19.99 2.21 -31.30
CA THR A 230 18.81 1.95 -30.46
C THR A 230 18.95 0.62 -29.72
N LEU A 231 19.46 -0.41 -30.39
CA LEU A 231 19.63 -1.75 -29.81
C LEU A 231 20.79 -1.80 -28.84
N GLU A 232 21.93 -1.21 -29.18
CA GLU A 232 23.10 -1.12 -28.30
C GLU A 232 22.74 -0.45 -26.97
N ALA A 233 21.97 0.64 -27.00
CA ALA A 233 21.46 1.30 -25.79
C ALA A 233 20.54 0.41 -24.93
N ILE A 234 19.82 -0.54 -25.53
CA ILE A 234 18.96 -1.49 -24.81
C ILE A 234 19.80 -2.61 -24.18
N THR A 235 20.86 -3.07 -24.85
CA THR A 235 21.74 -4.14 -24.36
C THR A 235 22.77 -3.69 -23.31
N ASP A 236 23.33 -2.48 -23.40
CA ASP A 236 24.48 -2.06 -22.58
C ASP A 236 24.15 -1.31 -21.26
N ASP A 237 22.87 -1.22 -20.87
CA ASP A 237 22.41 -0.48 -19.66
C ASP A 237 22.84 1.00 -19.63
N ALA A 238 23.33 1.54 -20.76
CA ALA A 238 23.61 2.95 -20.94
C ALA A 238 22.28 3.68 -21.07
N ALA A 239 21.99 4.59 -20.13
CA ALA A 239 20.98 5.62 -20.35
C ALA A 239 21.23 6.19 -21.74
N LEU A 240 20.25 6.04 -22.64
CA LEU A 240 20.29 6.50 -24.03
C LEU A 240 21.15 7.75 -24.13
N PRO A 241 22.27 7.74 -24.89
CA PRO A 241 22.80 8.98 -25.38
C PRO A 241 21.68 9.55 -26.26
N LEU A 242 20.95 10.54 -25.74
CA LEU A 242 20.13 11.45 -26.52
C LEU A 242 21.08 12.23 -27.43
N ALA A 243 21.63 11.56 -28.44
CA ALA A 243 22.48 12.12 -29.46
C ALA A 243 21.69 12.08 -30.76
N GLY A 244 21.06 13.22 -31.09
CA GLY A 244 20.51 13.51 -32.41
C GLY A 244 18.99 13.50 -32.54
N HIS A 245 18.24 14.10 -31.60
CA HIS A 245 16.77 14.22 -31.71
C HIS A 245 16.39 15.69 -31.74
N GLY A 246 15.75 16.10 -32.83
CA GLY A 246 15.13 17.42 -33.01
C GLY A 246 14.12 17.33 -34.16
N LEU A 247 13.05 18.13 -34.08
CA LEU A 247 11.96 18.15 -35.07
C LEU A 247 12.43 18.49 -36.48
N ARG A 248 13.62 19.10 -36.62
CA ARG A 248 14.26 19.42 -37.91
C ARG A 248 15.33 18.42 -38.32
N GLN A 249 16.10 17.85 -37.39
CA GLN A 249 17.25 16.98 -37.69
C GLN A 249 16.87 15.56 -38.15
N GLY A 250 15.62 15.11 -37.91
CA GLY A 250 15.15 13.77 -38.30
C GLY A 250 14.37 13.70 -39.63
N LEU A 251 14.16 14.82 -40.32
CA LEU A 251 13.32 14.90 -41.51
C LEU A 251 14.18 14.80 -42.79
N SER A 252 14.23 13.60 -43.36
CA SER A 252 14.79 13.35 -44.70
C SER A 252 13.69 12.81 -45.60
N ALA A 253 13.48 13.48 -46.74
CA ALA A 253 12.63 13.00 -47.83
C ALA A 253 13.37 13.30 -49.14
N THR A 254 13.43 12.31 -50.03
CA THR A 254 14.24 12.33 -51.25
C THR A 254 13.51 12.92 -52.46
N GLY A 255 12.18 12.84 -52.46
CA GLY A 255 11.32 13.19 -53.59
C GLY A 255 10.46 14.45 -53.41
N ILE A 256 10.52 15.13 -52.26
CA ILE A 256 9.69 16.31 -51.98
C ILE A 256 10.47 17.39 -51.22
N ARG A 257 10.33 18.66 -51.61
CA ARG A 257 11.04 19.76 -50.95
C ARG A 257 10.43 20.03 -49.58
N ILE A 258 11.22 19.88 -48.50
CA ILE A 258 10.78 20.21 -47.14
C ILE A 258 11.09 21.69 -46.86
N VAL A 259 10.06 22.45 -46.51
CA VAL A 259 10.19 23.86 -46.10
C VAL A 259 9.88 23.96 -44.61
N HIS A 260 10.88 24.28 -43.80
CA HIS A 260 10.68 24.45 -42.37
C HIS A 260 10.34 25.92 -42.03
N THR A 261 9.19 26.14 -41.41
CA THR A 261 8.73 27.47 -40.96
C THR A 261 8.52 27.51 -39.44
N GLY A 262 8.34 28.70 -38.89
CA GLY A 262 8.13 28.90 -37.45
C GLY A 262 9.40 29.25 -36.67
N LEU A 263 9.68 28.55 -35.57
CA LEU A 263 10.81 28.86 -34.67
C LEU A 263 12.18 28.80 -35.37
N ALA A 264 13.04 29.77 -35.06
CA ALA A 264 14.46 29.76 -35.45
C ALA A 264 15.20 28.60 -34.75
N GLU A 265 16.25 28.09 -35.37
CA GLU A 265 16.96 26.87 -34.95
C GLU A 265 17.40 26.89 -33.48
N ASP A 266 18.03 27.98 -33.03
CA ASP A 266 18.46 28.16 -31.64
C ASP A 266 17.29 28.20 -30.64
N GLU A 267 16.15 28.78 -31.02
CA GLU A 267 14.96 28.84 -30.16
C GLU A 267 14.22 27.50 -30.14
N LEU A 268 14.19 26.79 -31.26
CA LEU A 268 13.63 25.45 -31.32
C LEU A 268 14.43 24.49 -30.41
N ALA A 269 15.76 24.49 -30.50
CA ALA A 269 16.61 23.67 -29.64
C ALA A 269 16.40 23.96 -28.14
N ARG A 270 16.23 25.25 -27.77
CA ARG A 270 15.87 25.65 -26.39
C ARG A 270 14.51 25.12 -25.95
N ARG A 271 13.53 25.08 -26.86
CA ARG A 271 12.17 24.59 -26.57
C ARG A 271 12.11 23.08 -26.50
N GLU A 272 12.82 22.38 -27.38
CA GLU A 272 12.95 20.92 -27.39
C GLU A 272 13.58 20.40 -26.10
N ALA A 273 14.57 21.13 -25.56
CA ALA A 273 15.18 20.81 -24.26
C ALA A 273 14.19 20.86 -23.06
N LEU A 274 13.04 21.53 -23.22
CA LEU A 274 11.99 21.64 -22.19
C LEU A 274 10.87 20.61 -22.39
N VAL A 275 10.89 19.83 -23.46
CA VAL A 275 9.92 18.76 -23.74
C VAL A 275 10.43 17.44 -23.11
N PRO A 276 9.58 16.66 -22.42
CA PRO A 276 9.96 15.33 -21.95
C PRO A 276 10.47 14.46 -23.10
N ALA A 277 11.58 13.75 -22.91
CA ALA A 277 12.26 13.01 -23.99
C ALA A 277 11.34 12.06 -24.78
N GLY A 278 10.44 11.34 -24.09
CA GLY A 278 9.47 10.45 -24.76
C GLY A 278 8.41 11.18 -25.60
N VAL A 279 8.04 12.40 -25.23
CA VAL A 279 7.12 13.26 -26.00
C VAL A 279 7.85 13.85 -27.21
N LEU A 280 9.08 14.33 -27.02
CA LEU A 280 9.89 14.88 -28.10
C LEU A 280 10.13 13.82 -29.20
N ASP A 281 10.48 12.61 -28.79
CA ASP A 281 10.67 11.48 -29.71
C ASP A 281 9.36 11.09 -30.43
N ALA A 282 8.22 11.07 -29.71
CA ALA A 282 6.92 10.83 -30.33
C ALA A 282 6.55 11.90 -31.38
N LEU A 283 6.79 13.18 -31.09
CA LEU A 283 6.59 14.28 -32.04
C LEU A 283 7.51 14.13 -33.26
N THR A 284 8.81 13.90 -33.06
CA THR A 284 9.78 13.72 -34.16
C THR A 284 9.40 12.54 -35.07
N ARG A 285 9.03 11.38 -34.50
CA ARG A 285 8.61 10.21 -35.26
C ARG A 285 7.32 10.47 -36.05
N ALA A 286 6.33 11.12 -35.42
CA ALA A 286 5.08 11.46 -36.08
C ALA A 286 5.28 12.44 -37.23
N THR A 287 6.03 13.53 -37.02
CA THR A 287 6.35 14.50 -38.07
C THR A 287 7.09 13.84 -39.24
N GLY A 288 8.04 12.94 -38.96
CA GLY A 288 8.75 12.20 -40.01
C GLY A 288 7.85 11.29 -40.83
N GLU A 289 6.87 10.62 -40.21
CA GLU A 289 5.93 9.78 -40.94
C GLU A 289 4.94 10.59 -41.78
N LEU A 290 4.50 11.74 -41.28
CA LEU A 290 3.64 12.66 -42.03
C LEU A 290 4.32 13.19 -43.30
N VAL A 291 5.61 13.55 -43.20
CA VAL A 291 6.40 13.98 -44.36
C VAL A 291 6.56 12.84 -45.38
N ARG A 292 6.83 11.60 -44.93
CA ARG A 292 6.91 10.42 -45.83
C ARG A 292 5.58 10.10 -46.51
N ASN A 293 4.46 10.30 -45.81
CA ASN A 293 3.15 10.10 -46.40
C ASN A 293 2.85 11.13 -47.48
N ALA A 294 3.24 12.39 -47.26
CA ALA A 294 3.15 13.41 -48.28
C ALA A 294 4.02 13.06 -49.50
N GLU A 295 5.29 12.67 -49.31
CA GLU A 295 6.18 12.25 -50.40
C GLU A 295 5.58 11.13 -51.27
N LYS A 296 4.98 10.11 -50.64
CA LYS A 296 4.46 8.93 -51.36
C LYS A 296 3.10 9.15 -52.01
N HIS A 297 2.27 10.05 -51.46
CA HIS A 297 0.84 10.09 -51.78
C HIS A 297 0.30 11.45 -52.19
N SER A 298 0.96 12.56 -51.86
CA SER A 298 0.40 13.89 -52.12
C SER A 298 0.57 14.33 -53.58
N GLY A 299 1.66 13.93 -54.24
CA GLY A 299 2.05 14.47 -55.54
C GLY A 299 2.44 15.96 -55.52
N ALA A 300 2.58 16.55 -54.33
CA ALA A 300 2.99 17.95 -54.16
C ALA A 300 4.49 18.13 -54.42
N ALA A 301 4.89 19.32 -54.86
CA ALA A 301 6.31 19.66 -55.03
C ALA A 301 7.00 20.00 -53.71
N GLU A 302 6.25 20.42 -52.69
CA GLU A 302 6.75 20.80 -51.38
C GLU A 302 5.85 20.36 -50.23
N VAL A 303 6.46 20.16 -49.06
CA VAL A 303 5.80 19.95 -47.77
C VAL A 303 6.33 20.99 -46.80
N ARG A 304 5.43 21.67 -46.11
CA ARG A 304 5.76 22.66 -45.10
C ARG A 304 5.64 22.06 -43.71
N VAL A 305 6.70 22.18 -42.91
CA VAL A 305 6.73 21.78 -41.49
C VAL A 305 6.89 23.03 -40.64
N ASP A 306 5.81 23.43 -39.98
CA ASP A 306 5.75 24.62 -39.14
C ASP A 306 5.81 24.24 -37.67
N VAL A 307 6.81 24.73 -36.93
CA VAL A 307 6.93 24.49 -35.49
C VAL A 307 6.76 25.81 -34.73
N GLN A 308 5.77 25.87 -33.84
CA GLN A 308 5.47 27.04 -33.04
C GLN A 308 5.53 26.72 -31.54
N ALA A 309 6.15 27.62 -30.77
CA ALA A 309 6.06 27.59 -29.31
C ALA A 309 4.74 28.22 -28.87
N ARG A 310 4.04 27.58 -27.93
CA ARG A 310 2.97 28.19 -27.15
C ARG A 310 3.44 28.41 -25.71
N PRO A 311 2.82 29.33 -24.94
CA PRO A 311 3.16 29.55 -23.53
C PRO A 311 3.11 28.28 -22.67
N SER A 312 2.31 27.28 -23.09
CA SER A 312 2.08 26.03 -22.38
C SER A 312 2.42 24.79 -23.21
N GLY A 313 3.27 24.85 -24.23
CA GLY A 313 3.63 23.65 -25.03
C GLY A 313 4.18 23.93 -26.42
N LEU A 314 4.11 22.92 -27.29
CA LEU A 314 4.65 22.94 -28.65
C LEU A 314 3.58 22.50 -29.66
N VAL A 315 3.51 23.20 -30.79
CA VAL A 315 2.62 22.84 -31.91
C VAL A 315 3.47 22.59 -33.15
N VAL A 316 3.26 21.44 -33.78
CA VAL A 316 3.93 21.05 -35.04
C VAL A 316 2.86 20.83 -36.10
N THR A 317 2.91 21.60 -37.18
CA THR A 317 1.99 21.48 -38.30
C THR A 317 2.73 20.98 -39.53
N VAL A 318 2.24 19.91 -40.15
CA VAL A 318 2.73 19.40 -41.44
C VAL A 318 1.66 19.63 -42.48
N SER A 319 1.98 20.33 -43.58
CA SER A 319 1.03 20.61 -44.65
C SER A 319 1.62 20.45 -46.05
N ASP A 320 0.85 19.87 -46.96
CA ASP A 320 1.14 19.78 -48.39
C ASP A 320 -0.03 20.35 -49.23
N ASP A 321 0.27 20.76 -50.46
CA ASP A 321 -0.72 21.25 -51.44
C ASP A 321 -1.05 20.16 -52.49
N GLY A 322 -1.06 18.90 -52.08
CA GLY A 322 -1.22 17.75 -52.97
C GLY A 322 -2.66 17.39 -53.31
N VAL A 323 -2.85 16.17 -53.83
CA VAL A 323 -4.15 15.67 -54.29
C VAL A 323 -5.21 15.53 -53.19
N GLY A 324 -4.81 15.52 -51.91
CA GLY A 324 -5.71 15.37 -50.76
C GLY A 324 -6.57 14.09 -50.78
N PHE A 325 -7.40 13.90 -49.75
CA PHE A 325 -8.36 12.80 -49.69
C PHE A 325 -9.63 13.22 -48.91
N ASP A 326 -10.75 12.56 -49.17
CA ASP A 326 -11.99 12.79 -48.42
C ASP A 326 -11.80 12.22 -47.01
N GLY A 327 -12.12 12.99 -45.96
CA GLY A 327 -11.67 12.84 -44.56
C GLY A 327 -11.95 11.51 -43.84
N VAL A 328 -12.39 10.48 -44.57
CA VAL A 328 -12.38 9.07 -44.17
C VAL A 328 -11.10 8.42 -44.74
N ALA A 329 -10.10 8.23 -43.88
CA ALA A 329 -8.89 7.51 -44.27
C ALA A 329 -9.27 6.14 -44.88
N PRO A 330 -8.72 5.73 -46.04
CA PRO A 330 -9.03 4.44 -46.64
C PRO A 330 -8.76 3.30 -45.65
N ALA A 331 -9.67 2.33 -45.57
CA ALA A 331 -9.48 1.12 -44.76
C ALA A 331 -8.33 0.30 -45.36
N GLY A 332 -7.11 0.56 -44.88
CA GLY A 332 -5.88 -0.06 -45.36
C GLY A 332 -4.62 0.70 -44.92
N ARG A 333 -4.04 0.27 -43.79
CA ARG A 333 -2.60 0.31 -43.44
C ARG A 333 -1.83 1.63 -43.24
N GLY A 334 -2.39 2.83 -43.38
CA GLY A 334 -1.55 4.06 -43.34
C GLY A 334 -1.57 4.88 -42.05
N LEU A 335 -2.65 5.63 -41.83
CA LEU A 335 -2.58 6.88 -41.07
C LEU A 335 -3.40 6.88 -39.76
N ALA A 336 -4.59 6.27 -39.78
CA ALA A 336 -5.59 6.39 -38.70
C ALA A 336 -5.29 5.53 -37.46
N GLU A 337 -4.85 4.28 -37.63
CA GLU A 337 -4.54 3.37 -36.51
C GLU A 337 -3.07 3.39 -36.09
N SER A 338 -2.17 3.76 -37.02
CA SER A 338 -0.73 3.74 -36.79
C SER A 338 -0.31 4.98 -36.00
N VAL A 339 -0.40 6.18 -36.56
CA VAL A 339 0.22 7.37 -35.92
C VAL A 339 -0.75 8.06 -34.96
N LEU A 340 -2.01 8.26 -35.37
CA LEU A 340 -2.98 9.09 -34.64
C LEU A 340 -3.50 8.44 -33.35
N GLY A 341 -3.68 7.12 -33.33
CA GLY A 341 -4.08 6.37 -32.14
C GLY A 341 -3.01 6.34 -31.05
N ARG A 342 -1.72 6.22 -31.42
CA ARG A 342 -0.58 6.09 -30.50
C ARG A 342 -0.16 7.41 -29.84
N LEU A 343 -0.44 8.56 -30.47
CA LEU A 343 -0.02 9.88 -29.98
C LEU A 343 -0.88 10.40 -28.81
N ARG A 344 -2.15 9.99 -28.75
CA ARG A 344 -3.06 10.39 -27.67
C ARG A 344 -2.62 9.85 -26.31
N ASP A 345 -2.05 8.64 -26.27
CA ASP A 345 -1.50 8.03 -25.05
C ASP A 345 -0.24 8.75 -24.52
N THR A 346 0.42 9.55 -25.37
CA THR A 346 1.58 10.39 -25.01
C THR A 346 1.22 11.84 -24.67
N GLY A 347 -0.07 12.17 -24.59
CA GLY A 347 -0.56 13.53 -24.29
C GLY A 347 -0.40 14.52 -25.46
N ILE A 348 -0.29 14.02 -26.69
CA ILE A 348 -0.23 14.81 -27.92
C ILE A 348 -1.60 14.73 -28.60
N ASP A 349 -2.25 15.88 -28.75
CA ASP A 349 -3.49 15.99 -29.49
C ASP A 349 -3.21 16.11 -30.99
N VAL A 350 -4.09 15.54 -31.81
CA VAL A 350 -3.89 15.53 -33.26
C VAL A 350 -5.16 15.92 -34.00
N ASP A 351 -5.03 16.91 -34.89
CA ASP A 351 -6.05 17.38 -35.80
C ASP A 351 -5.59 17.14 -37.25
N LEU A 352 -6.44 16.51 -38.06
CA LEU A 352 -6.17 16.15 -39.45
C LEU A 352 -7.27 16.74 -40.33
N VAL A 353 -6.88 17.58 -41.29
CA VAL A 353 -7.76 18.16 -42.30
C VAL A 353 -7.17 17.82 -43.67
N SER A 354 -7.92 17.08 -44.48
CA SER A 354 -7.58 16.81 -45.88
C SER A 354 -8.83 17.03 -46.74
N THR A 355 -8.62 17.59 -47.93
CA THR A 355 -9.69 17.83 -48.89
C THR A 355 -9.19 17.45 -50.28
N PRO A 356 -9.91 16.62 -51.06
CA PRO A 356 -9.52 16.27 -52.42
C PRO A 356 -9.26 17.53 -53.28
N GLY A 357 -8.07 17.60 -53.87
CA GLY A 357 -7.60 18.72 -54.71
C GLY A 357 -7.02 19.92 -53.95
N PHE A 358 -7.01 19.92 -52.61
CA PHE A 358 -6.53 21.04 -51.78
C PHE A 358 -5.48 20.62 -50.73
N GLY A 359 -4.91 19.43 -50.87
CA GLY A 359 -3.83 18.94 -50.02
C GLY A 359 -4.26 18.42 -48.65
N THR A 360 -3.27 18.17 -47.79
CA THR A 360 -3.45 17.63 -46.43
C THR A 360 -2.72 18.50 -45.41
N ARG A 361 -3.35 18.72 -44.25
CA ARG A 361 -2.78 19.39 -43.08
C ARG A 361 -2.98 18.56 -41.82
N VAL A 362 -1.89 18.34 -41.09
CA VAL A 362 -1.91 17.65 -39.79
C VAL A 362 -1.27 18.53 -38.74
N THR A 363 -1.98 18.76 -37.64
CA THR A 363 -1.53 19.58 -36.51
C THR A 363 -1.35 18.69 -35.29
N LEU A 364 -0.12 18.59 -34.79
CA LEU A 364 0.26 17.91 -33.55
C LEU A 364 0.39 18.96 -32.44
N THR A 365 -0.39 18.85 -31.39
CA THR A 365 -0.37 19.78 -30.26
C THR A 365 0.03 19.06 -28.99
N TRP A 366 1.21 19.38 -28.47
CA TRP A 366 1.60 19.00 -27.12
C TRP A 366 1.37 20.17 -26.16
N THR A 367 0.76 19.89 -25.02
CA THR A 367 0.64 20.84 -23.92
C THR A 367 1.40 20.31 -22.70
N MET A 368 2.25 21.15 -22.11
CA MET A 368 2.73 20.97 -20.75
C MET A 368 1.49 20.93 -19.85
N ALA A 369 1.13 19.74 -19.41
CA ALA A 369 0.14 19.58 -18.38
C ALA A 369 0.66 20.28 -17.12
N GLY A 370 0.16 21.50 -16.84
CA GLY A 370 -0.12 21.86 -15.45
C GLY A 370 -1.00 20.75 -14.88
N PRO A 371 -0.85 20.36 -13.61
CA PRO A 371 -1.28 19.07 -13.09
C PRO A 371 -2.76 18.83 -13.42
N THR A 372 -2.99 18.18 -14.55
CA THR A 372 -4.28 17.60 -14.86
C THR A 372 -4.32 16.41 -13.94
N PRO A 373 -5.38 16.25 -13.12
CA PRO A 373 -5.45 15.16 -12.17
C PRO A 373 -5.39 13.88 -12.98
N ALA A 374 -4.18 13.32 -13.06
CA ALA A 374 -3.94 11.98 -13.53
C ALA A 374 -4.98 11.10 -12.85
N ALA A 375 -5.59 10.24 -13.67
CA ALA A 375 -6.41 9.12 -13.25
C ALA A 375 -6.05 8.75 -11.82
N ALA A 376 -6.99 9.02 -10.90
CA ALA A 376 -6.79 8.98 -9.46
C ALA A 376 -5.81 7.86 -9.14
N SER A 377 -4.61 8.23 -8.67
CA SER A 377 -3.62 7.26 -8.23
C SER A 377 -4.35 6.23 -7.37
N PRO A 378 -4.15 4.92 -7.56
CA PRO A 378 -4.81 3.91 -6.72
C PRO A 378 -4.55 4.16 -5.22
N SER A 379 -3.51 4.93 -4.89
CA SER A 379 -3.25 5.48 -3.56
C SER A 379 -4.39 6.35 -3.00
N ALA A 380 -5.01 7.25 -3.78
CA ALA A 380 -6.06 8.14 -3.30
C ALA A 380 -7.36 7.39 -2.92
N GLY A 381 -7.70 6.35 -3.69
CA GLY A 381 -8.81 5.44 -3.36
C GLY A 381 -8.48 4.56 -2.15
N SER A 382 -7.25 4.04 -2.08
CA SER A 382 -6.79 3.22 -0.94
C SER A 382 -6.69 4.03 0.37
N ASP A 383 -6.26 5.29 0.32
CA ASP A 383 -6.17 6.18 1.47
C ASP A 383 -7.56 6.56 1.99
N GLN A 384 -8.53 6.73 1.09
CA GLN A 384 -9.93 6.96 1.46
C GLN A 384 -10.59 5.71 2.06
N LEU A 385 -10.37 4.54 1.45
CA LEU A 385 -10.88 3.25 1.94
C LEU A 385 -10.28 2.91 3.32
N MET A 386 -8.97 3.06 3.47
CA MET A 386 -8.25 2.85 4.73
C MET A 386 -8.70 3.84 5.80
N GLY A 387 -8.89 5.11 5.42
CA GLY A 387 -9.51 6.12 6.28
C GLY A 387 -10.89 5.69 6.78
N ALA A 388 -11.71 5.12 5.90
CA ALA A 388 -13.04 4.62 6.25
C ALA A 388 -13.02 3.38 7.17
N VAL A 389 -12.05 2.47 6.97
CA VAL A 389 -11.84 1.29 7.83
C VAL A 389 -11.40 1.71 9.23
N VAL A 390 -10.37 2.57 9.33
CA VAL A 390 -9.91 3.11 10.62
C VAL A 390 -11.05 3.85 11.33
N ASP A 391 -11.76 4.73 10.62
CA ASP A 391 -12.91 5.44 11.18
C ASP A 391 -14.01 4.45 11.64
N GLY A 392 -14.18 3.30 10.96
CA GLY A 392 -15.09 2.22 11.35
C GLY A 392 -14.69 1.49 12.63
N ILE A 393 -13.41 1.16 12.77
CA ILE A 393 -12.85 0.52 13.97
C ILE A 393 -13.01 1.47 15.17
N GLN A 394 -12.68 2.75 15.00
CA GLN A 394 -12.80 3.74 16.08
C GLN A 394 -14.25 3.91 16.57
N ARG A 395 -15.20 3.98 15.63
CA ARG A 395 -16.63 4.06 15.98
C ARG A 395 -17.09 2.84 16.78
N ARG A 396 -16.73 1.63 16.35
CA ARG A 396 -17.08 0.39 17.06
C ARG A 396 -16.44 0.35 18.45
N ALA A 397 -15.16 0.71 18.57
CA ALA A 397 -14.45 0.75 19.84
C ALA A 397 -15.09 1.74 20.84
N SER A 398 -15.43 2.96 20.40
CA SER A 398 -16.15 3.93 21.22
C SER A 398 -17.54 3.42 21.63
N GLY A 399 -18.26 2.74 20.74
CA GLY A 399 -19.56 2.13 21.03
C GLY A 399 -19.49 1.04 22.10
N VAL A 400 -18.54 0.11 21.96
CA VAL A 400 -18.31 -0.97 22.93
C VAL A 400 -17.92 -0.38 24.29
N PHE A 401 -17.06 0.63 24.32
CA PHE A 401 -16.64 1.25 25.58
C PHE A 401 -17.77 2.04 26.26
N ALA A 402 -18.60 2.76 25.49
CA ALA A 402 -19.80 3.40 26.03
C ALA A 402 -20.79 2.38 26.61
N LEU A 403 -20.99 1.25 25.93
CA LEU A 403 -21.82 0.15 26.44
C LEU A 403 -21.22 -0.47 27.73
N ALA A 404 -19.90 -0.64 27.78
CA ALA A 404 -19.22 -1.12 28.99
C ALA A 404 -19.41 -0.16 30.17
N LEU A 405 -19.34 1.17 29.95
CA LEU A 405 -19.62 2.16 30.99
C LEU A 405 -21.07 2.13 31.47
N ILE A 406 -22.03 1.90 30.57
CA ILE A 406 -23.44 1.70 30.95
C ILE A 406 -23.58 0.44 31.81
N GLY A 407 -22.97 -0.68 31.40
CA GLY A 407 -23.02 -1.95 32.15
C GLY A 407 -22.39 -1.84 33.54
N VAL A 408 -21.18 -1.27 33.64
CA VAL A 408 -20.55 -0.93 34.93
C VAL A 408 -21.45 0.01 35.73
N GLY A 409 -22.13 0.92 35.05
CA GLY A 409 -23.01 1.86 35.73
C GLY A 409 -24.28 1.25 36.31
N VAL A 410 -24.91 0.30 35.60
CA VAL A 410 -26.00 -0.51 36.15
C VAL A 410 -25.51 -1.29 37.37
N TRP A 411 -24.34 -1.91 37.27
CA TRP A 411 -23.76 -2.68 38.37
C TRP A 411 -23.53 -1.80 39.61
N LEU A 412 -22.94 -0.61 39.45
CA LEU A 412 -22.71 0.32 40.55
C LEU A 412 -24.02 0.85 41.15
N ALA A 413 -25.01 1.21 40.32
CA ALA A 413 -26.33 1.61 40.81
C ALA A 413 -27.02 0.54 41.68
N VAL A 414 -26.81 -0.74 41.33
CA VAL A 414 -27.35 -1.88 42.11
C VAL A 414 -26.54 -2.14 43.39
N THR A 415 -25.22 -1.93 43.35
CA THR A 415 -24.32 -2.36 44.42
C THR A 415 -23.96 -1.28 45.44
N ASN A 416 -23.90 0.00 45.04
CA ASN A 416 -23.57 1.13 45.90
C ASN A 416 -24.65 1.32 46.99
N HIS A 417 -25.91 1.36 46.59
CA HIS A 417 -27.05 1.65 47.47
C HIS A 417 -28.09 0.52 47.41
N ARG A 418 -27.69 -0.69 47.83
CA ARG A 418 -28.50 -1.91 47.71
C ARG A 418 -29.90 -1.72 48.31
N GLY A 419 -30.93 -1.92 47.48
CA GLY A 419 -32.33 -1.84 47.90
C GLY A 419 -32.88 -0.41 48.02
N GLN A 420 -32.13 0.62 47.64
CA GLN A 420 -32.58 2.01 47.67
C GLN A 420 -32.78 2.58 46.25
N PRO A 421 -33.88 3.29 45.97
CA PRO A 421 -34.07 3.98 44.70
C PRO A 421 -33.23 5.27 44.68
N THR A 422 -32.04 5.22 44.09
CA THR A 422 -31.13 6.38 43.93
C THR A 422 -31.25 7.02 42.55
N THR A 423 -30.72 8.23 42.39
CA THR A 423 -30.63 8.91 41.09
C THR A 423 -29.60 8.29 40.13
N GLU A 424 -28.87 7.25 40.55
CA GLU A 424 -27.95 6.48 39.69
C GLU A 424 -28.72 5.73 38.59
N TYR A 425 -29.91 5.18 38.88
CA TYR A 425 -30.75 4.50 37.89
C TYR A 425 -31.20 5.44 36.75
N PRO A 426 -31.84 6.60 37.02
CA PRO A 426 -32.19 7.53 35.95
C PRO A 426 -30.95 8.12 35.27
N MET A 427 -29.82 8.28 35.97
CA MET A 427 -28.55 8.66 35.33
C MET A 427 -28.15 7.65 34.24
N VAL A 428 -28.10 6.36 34.57
CA VAL A 428 -27.73 5.30 33.62
C VAL A 428 -28.73 5.25 32.46
N ALA A 429 -30.03 5.41 32.75
CA ALA A 429 -31.08 5.46 31.73
C ALA A 429 -30.88 6.64 30.76
N VAL A 430 -30.54 7.83 31.25
CA VAL A 430 -30.23 9.00 30.42
C VAL A 430 -29.03 8.70 29.51
N VAL A 431 -27.93 8.18 30.08
CA VAL A 431 -26.72 7.83 29.30
C VAL A 431 -27.04 6.80 28.22
N ALA A 432 -27.78 5.74 28.55
CA ALA A 432 -28.18 4.70 27.60
C ALA A 432 -29.09 5.27 26.50
N ALA A 433 -30.06 6.11 26.85
CA ALA A 433 -30.99 6.71 25.91
C ALA A 433 -30.29 7.65 24.91
N VAL A 434 -29.42 8.56 25.37
CA VAL A 434 -28.72 9.47 24.45
C VAL A 434 -27.70 8.74 23.58
N CYS A 435 -27.00 7.73 24.12
CA CYS A 435 -26.10 6.88 23.35
C CYS A 435 -26.84 6.08 22.27
N GLY A 436 -27.97 5.45 22.64
CA GLY A 436 -28.83 4.70 21.72
C GLY A 436 -29.43 5.59 20.63
N LEU A 437 -29.94 6.77 21.01
CA LEU A 437 -30.48 7.74 20.06
C LEU A 437 -29.41 8.22 19.08
N ALA A 438 -28.19 8.49 19.56
CA ALA A 438 -27.09 8.89 18.69
C ALA A 438 -26.66 7.77 17.72
N TRP A 439 -26.75 6.52 18.17
CA TRP A 439 -26.49 5.37 17.31
C TRP A 439 -27.53 5.26 16.18
N VAL A 440 -28.82 5.45 16.48
CA VAL A 440 -29.91 5.38 15.51
C VAL A 440 -29.90 6.57 14.53
N LEU A 441 -29.69 7.79 15.02
CA LEU A 441 -29.81 9.03 14.23
C LEU A 441 -28.53 9.42 13.46
N ARG A 442 -27.49 8.57 13.47
CA ARG A 442 -26.16 8.86 12.92
C ARG A 442 -26.12 9.23 11.42
N GLY A 443 -27.08 8.74 10.63
CA GLY A 443 -27.12 8.91 9.17
C GLY A 443 -27.81 10.18 8.66
N GLY A 444 -27.97 11.20 9.51
CA GLY A 444 -28.85 12.34 9.26
C GLY A 444 -28.31 13.49 8.41
N SER A 445 -29.23 14.41 8.08
CA SER A 445 -28.98 15.70 7.43
C SER A 445 -27.97 16.58 8.19
N ARG A 446 -27.40 17.61 7.54
CA ARG A 446 -26.46 18.59 8.16
C ARG A 446 -26.86 19.07 9.57
N PRO A 447 -28.13 19.46 9.87
CA PRO A 447 -28.50 19.90 11.22
C PRO A 447 -28.36 18.79 12.27
N ARG A 448 -28.67 17.53 11.93
CA ARG A 448 -28.49 16.39 12.85
C ARG A 448 -27.02 16.18 13.22
N ARG A 449 -26.09 16.45 12.29
CA ARG A 449 -24.64 16.35 12.55
C ARG A 449 -24.11 17.40 13.53
N LEU A 450 -24.78 18.55 13.65
CA LEU A 450 -24.42 19.62 14.59
C LEU A 450 -25.13 19.47 15.94
N LEU A 451 -26.41 19.09 15.92
CA LEU A 451 -27.25 18.97 17.13
C LEU A 451 -26.88 17.76 17.99
N LEU A 452 -26.50 16.63 17.38
CA LEU A 452 -26.31 15.39 18.11
C LEU A 452 -25.10 15.40 19.07
N PRO A 453 -23.93 15.98 18.73
CA PRO A 453 -22.84 16.17 19.70
C PRO A 453 -23.23 17.06 20.88
N LEU A 454 -24.05 18.11 20.65
CA LEU A 454 -24.54 18.99 21.71
C LEU A 454 -25.53 18.24 22.62
N LEU A 455 -26.42 17.42 22.05
CA LEU A 455 -27.33 16.55 22.80
C LEU A 455 -26.57 15.53 23.66
N LEU A 456 -25.50 14.93 23.11
CA LEU A 456 -24.63 14.00 23.85
C LEU A 456 -23.90 14.72 24.99
N GLY A 457 -23.43 15.94 24.76
CA GLY A 457 -22.91 16.81 25.82
C GLY A 457 -23.96 17.07 26.90
N LEU A 458 -25.20 17.37 26.50
CA LEU A 458 -26.28 17.71 27.44
C LEU A 458 -26.66 16.49 28.28
N GLY A 459 -26.75 15.32 27.64
CA GLY A 459 -26.96 14.05 28.34
C GLY A 459 -25.82 13.75 29.32
N SER A 460 -24.57 14.07 28.98
CA SER A 460 -23.42 13.92 29.89
C SER A 460 -23.51 14.87 31.08
N SER A 461 -23.88 16.13 30.86
CA SER A 461 -24.09 17.13 31.93
C SER A 461 -25.24 16.74 32.87
N VAL A 462 -26.39 16.33 32.31
CA VAL A 462 -27.54 15.86 33.11
C VAL A 462 -27.16 14.61 33.90
N ALA A 463 -26.48 13.65 33.28
CA ALA A 463 -25.99 12.47 33.98
C ALA A 463 -25.00 12.84 35.11
N PHE A 464 -24.11 13.81 34.91
CA PHE A 464 -23.20 14.23 35.97
C PHE A 464 -23.96 14.82 37.18
N VAL A 465 -24.98 15.63 36.94
CA VAL A 465 -25.82 16.18 38.02
C VAL A 465 -26.61 15.10 38.74
N LEU A 466 -27.17 14.13 38.01
CA LEU A 466 -27.88 12.98 38.62
C LEU A 466 -26.94 12.08 39.43
N SER A 467 -25.71 11.87 38.95
CA SER A 467 -24.64 11.20 39.68
C SER A 467 -24.27 11.95 40.96
N ALA A 468 -24.11 13.28 40.88
CA ALA A 468 -23.84 14.11 42.05
C ALA A 468 -24.98 14.04 43.07
N ALA A 469 -26.23 14.09 42.62
CA ALA A 469 -27.40 14.00 43.50
C ALA A 469 -27.49 12.67 44.27
N ALA A 470 -26.92 11.58 43.74
CA ALA A 470 -26.95 10.28 44.40
C ALA A 470 -26.10 10.23 45.68
N VAL A 471 -25.13 11.13 45.80
CA VAL A 471 -24.18 11.24 46.91
C VAL A 471 -24.32 12.60 47.61
N ASP A 472 -25.54 13.15 47.63
CA ASP A 472 -25.89 14.47 48.16
C ASP A 472 -24.89 15.58 47.75
N PHE A 473 -24.52 15.58 46.47
CA PHE A 473 -23.55 16.52 45.88
C PHE A 473 -22.18 16.52 46.57
N GLY A 474 -21.75 15.37 47.08
CA GLY A 474 -20.46 15.18 47.75
C GLY A 474 -20.50 15.45 49.26
N ARG A 475 -21.68 15.50 49.88
CA ARG A 475 -21.83 15.63 51.33
C ARG A 475 -21.86 14.29 52.06
N SER A 476 -22.38 13.25 51.43
CA SER A 476 -22.46 11.89 51.97
C SER A 476 -22.14 10.84 50.91
N ASP A 477 -21.69 9.67 51.33
CA ASP A 477 -21.38 8.52 50.48
C ASP A 477 -20.39 8.85 49.34
N VAL A 478 -19.47 9.79 49.61
CA VAL A 478 -18.62 10.41 48.59
C VAL A 478 -17.77 9.37 47.84
N VAL A 479 -17.26 8.37 48.55
CA VAL A 479 -16.44 7.28 47.94
C VAL A 479 -17.26 6.38 47.00
N LEU A 480 -18.59 6.34 47.11
CA LEU A 480 -19.48 5.62 46.20
C LEU A 480 -19.79 6.41 44.92
N TRP A 481 -19.28 7.64 44.78
CA TRP A 481 -19.61 8.52 43.66
C TRP A 481 -19.25 7.93 42.29
N GLN A 482 -20.29 7.63 41.51
CA GLN A 482 -20.21 7.13 40.16
C GLN A 482 -19.82 8.21 39.12
N ALA A 483 -18.55 8.65 39.16
CA ALA A 483 -18.11 9.83 38.39
C ALA A 483 -17.84 9.59 36.88
N ILE A 484 -17.67 8.35 36.42
CA ILE A 484 -17.23 8.06 35.03
C ILE A 484 -18.34 7.70 34.04
N CYS A 485 -19.48 7.17 34.50
CA CYS A 485 -20.60 6.85 33.60
C CYS A 485 -21.10 8.07 32.79
N PRO A 486 -21.15 9.29 33.35
CA PRO A 486 -21.49 10.51 32.60
C PRO A 486 -20.57 10.79 31.40
N SER A 487 -19.37 10.21 31.31
CA SER A 487 -18.45 10.41 30.18
C SER A 487 -18.85 9.63 28.92
N GLY A 488 -19.67 8.58 29.03
CA GLY A 488 -20.03 7.66 27.93
C GLY A 488 -20.47 8.35 26.62
N PRO A 489 -21.40 9.33 26.66
CA PRO A 489 -21.84 10.02 25.46
C PRO A 489 -20.71 10.82 24.79
N LEU A 490 -19.76 11.39 25.55
CA LEU A 490 -18.59 12.09 25.00
C LEU A 490 -17.61 11.13 24.31
N LEU A 491 -17.51 9.88 24.75
CA LEU A 491 -16.66 8.87 24.09
C LEU A 491 -17.20 8.51 22.69
N LEU A 492 -18.52 8.54 22.50
CA LEU A 492 -19.14 8.39 21.18
C LEU A 492 -18.80 9.57 20.27
N VAL A 493 -18.84 10.81 20.78
CA VAL A 493 -18.42 12.03 20.06
C VAL A 493 -16.98 11.89 19.55
N LEU A 494 -16.08 11.34 20.36
CA LEU A 494 -14.68 11.13 20.00
C LEU A 494 -14.47 9.99 18.99
N GLY A 495 -15.40 9.03 18.93
CA GLY A 495 -15.36 7.88 18.02
C GLY A 495 -15.71 8.21 16.58
N ASP A 496 -16.44 9.30 16.34
CA ASP A 496 -16.79 9.75 14.99
C ASP A 496 -15.87 10.88 14.51
N ARG A 497 -15.27 10.74 13.33
CA ARG A 497 -14.37 11.74 12.73
C ARG A 497 -15.01 13.11 12.56
N HIS A 498 -16.32 13.18 12.26
CA HIS A 498 -17.02 14.45 12.05
C HIS A 498 -17.26 15.17 13.37
N TRP A 499 -17.66 14.43 14.40
CA TRP A 499 -17.98 14.97 15.72
C TRP A 499 -16.73 15.25 16.56
N ARG A 500 -15.64 14.51 16.33
CA ARG A 500 -14.37 14.69 17.03
C ARG A 500 -13.81 16.12 16.94
N ARG A 501 -14.01 16.82 15.81
CA ARG A 501 -13.62 18.23 15.68
C ARG A 501 -14.45 19.15 16.57
N MET A 502 -15.70 18.77 16.82
CA MET A 502 -16.65 19.51 17.66
C MET A 502 -16.60 19.10 19.13
N ALA A 503 -15.82 18.06 19.49
CA ALA A 503 -15.79 17.49 20.84
C ALA A 503 -15.41 18.48 21.95
N VAL A 504 -14.76 19.60 21.60
CA VAL A 504 -14.44 20.69 22.53
C VAL A 504 -15.71 21.30 23.14
N TRP A 505 -16.80 21.44 22.37
CA TRP A 505 -18.04 22.05 22.84
C TRP A 505 -18.77 21.23 23.91
N PRO A 506 -19.10 19.94 23.68
CA PRO A 506 -19.77 19.14 24.70
C PRO A 506 -18.85 18.86 25.91
N ALA A 507 -17.52 18.81 25.72
CA ALA A 507 -16.58 18.74 26.85
C ALA A 507 -16.55 20.04 27.68
N ALA A 508 -16.57 21.21 27.02
CA ALA A 508 -16.65 22.51 27.68
C ALA A 508 -17.98 22.68 28.43
N MET A 509 -19.08 22.17 27.86
CA MET A 509 -20.38 22.19 28.53
C MET A 509 -20.38 21.32 29.79
N LEU A 510 -19.78 20.12 29.74
CA LEU A 510 -19.61 19.28 30.94
C LEU A 510 -18.72 19.95 31.99
N LEU A 511 -17.60 20.57 31.57
CA LEU A 511 -16.73 21.34 32.47
C LEU A 511 -17.49 22.49 33.15
N LEU A 512 -18.28 23.24 32.38
CA LEU A 512 -19.12 24.30 32.92
C LEU A 512 -20.12 23.73 33.94
N THR A 513 -20.78 22.61 33.63
CA THR A 513 -21.68 21.93 34.58
C THR A 513 -20.96 21.57 35.88
N ILE A 514 -19.78 20.95 35.80
CA ILE A 514 -18.98 20.56 36.97
C ILE A 514 -18.65 21.79 37.84
N VAL A 515 -18.14 22.87 37.23
CA VAL A 515 -17.76 24.09 37.94
C VAL A 515 -18.98 24.78 38.55
N THR A 516 -20.09 24.84 37.82
CA THR A 516 -21.35 25.41 38.34
C THR A 516 -21.89 24.59 39.50
N THR A 517 -21.92 23.25 39.40
CA THR A 517 -22.36 22.38 40.51
C THR A 517 -21.47 22.56 41.74
N ALA A 518 -20.14 22.60 41.57
CA ALA A 518 -19.22 22.85 42.68
C ALA A 518 -19.44 24.23 43.32
N GLY A 519 -19.63 25.27 42.50
CA GLY A 519 -19.90 26.64 42.96
C GLY A 519 -21.22 26.78 43.70
N LEU A 520 -22.27 26.04 43.30
CA LEU A 520 -23.56 26.03 44.00
C LEU A 520 -23.49 25.32 45.36
N VAL A 521 -22.64 24.31 45.49
CA VAL A 521 -22.47 23.53 46.74
C VAL A 521 -21.51 24.21 47.70
N ALA A 522 -20.54 24.98 47.21
CA ALA A 522 -19.48 25.62 48.00
C ALA A 522 -19.97 26.43 49.21
N PRO A 523 -21.05 27.24 49.15
CA PRO A 523 -21.55 27.99 50.31
C PRO A 523 -22.04 27.09 51.45
N SER A 524 -22.50 25.87 51.14
CA SER A 524 -23.00 24.91 52.12
C SER A 524 -21.91 23.99 52.66
N SER A 525 -20.93 23.62 51.83
CA SER A 525 -19.81 22.77 52.22
C SER A 525 -18.67 22.91 51.22
N GLY A 526 -17.54 23.45 51.68
CA GLY A 526 -16.32 23.54 50.88
C GLY A 526 -15.75 22.16 50.51
N ARG A 527 -15.90 21.16 51.39
CA ARG A 527 -15.45 19.77 51.13
C ARG A 527 -16.27 19.14 50.01
N ALA A 528 -17.58 19.32 50.00
CA ALA A 528 -18.46 18.79 48.96
C ALA A 528 -18.21 19.46 47.59
N ALA A 529 -17.93 20.76 47.56
CA ALA A 529 -17.48 21.45 46.35
C ALA A 529 -16.18 20.85 45.80
N VAL A 530 -15.21 20.54 46.67
CA VAL A 530 -13.96 19.90 46.24
C VAL A 530 -14.20 18.47 45.75
N SER A 531 -15.02 17.67 46.45
CA SER A 531 -15.42 16.33 45.99
C SER A 531 -16.05 16.37 44.60
N THR A 532 -16.88 17.38 44.32
CA THR A 532 -17.46 17.61 42.99
C THR A 532 -16.40 17.87 41.93
N LEU A 533 -15.39 18.70 42.24
CA LEU A 533 -14.27 18.98 41.33
C LEU A 533 -13.39 17.73 41.10
N VAL A 534 -13.14 16.92 42.12
CA VAL A 534 -12.39 15.66 42.02
C VAL A 534 -13.13 14.68 41.10
N ALA A 535 -14.43 14.46 41.34
CA ALA A 535 -15.27 13.60 40.50
C ALA A 535 -15.31 14.10 39.04
N GLY A 536 -15.49 15.41 38.85
CA GLY A 536 -15.46 16.01 37.51
C GLY A 536 -14.11 15.85 36.80
N THR A 537 -13.00 15.94 37.54
CA THR A 537 -11.65 15.72 36.99
C THR A 537 -11.44 14.27 36.58
N ALA A 538 -11.94 13.29 37.34
CA ALA A 538 -11.92 11.88 36.94
C ALA A 538 -12.71 11.65 35.63
N CYS A 539 -13.90 12.25 35.52
CA CYS A 539 -14.76 12.16 34.34
C CYS A 539 -14.09 12.73 33.08
N LEU A 540 -13.62 13.99 33.14
CA LEU A 540 -12.95 14.65 32.01
C LEU A 540 -11.59 14.02 31.70
N GLY A 541 -10.89 13.52 32.71
CA GLY A 541 -9.63 12.79 32.57
C GLY A 541 -9.78 11.53 31.72
N LEU A 542 -10.87 10.77 31.91
CA LEU A 542 -11.19 9.61 31.07
C LEU A 542 -11.45 10.01 29.61
N VAL A 543 -12.20 11.09 29.38
CA VAL A 543 -12.47 11.62 28.02
C VAL A 543 -11.17 12.03 27.33
N ALA A 544 -10.29 12.75 28.04
CA ALA A 544 -9.00 13.18 27.52
C ALA A 544 -8.06 11.98 27.25
N GLY A 545 -8.03 11.00 28.16
CA GLY A 545 -7.27 9.76 28.01
C GLY A 545 -7.72 8.95 26.78
N TRP A 546 -9.03 8.81 26.59
CA TRP A 546 -9.60 8.17 25.41
C TRP A 546 -9.25 8.92 24.12
N ALA A 547 -9.35 10.24 24.11
CA ALA A 547 -8.95 11.05 22.95
C ALA A 547 -7.47 10.87 22.60
N GLY A 548 -6.59 10.79 23.62
CA GLY A 548 -5.16 10.50 23.45
C GLY A 548 -4.91 9.10 22.87
N PHE A 549 -5.60 8.08 23.41
CA PHE A 549 -5.54 6.71 22.90
C PHE A 549 -5.97 6.61 21.44
N GLN A 550 -7.09 7.25 21.08
CA GLN A 550 -7.58 7.28 19.69
C GLN A 550 -6.60 7.96 18.73
N ARG A 551 -5.97 9.08 19.14
CA ARG A 551 -4.93 9.75 18.33
C ARG A 551 -3.74 8.85 18.10
N MET A 552 -3.28 8.15 19.14
CA MET A 552 -2.16 7.22 19.06
C MET A 552 -2.46 6.07 18.08
N VAL A 553 -3.65 5.46 18.16
CA VAL A 553 -4.07 4.39 17.21
C VAL A 553 -4.05 4.90 15.77
N ILE A 554 -4.55 6.11 15.50
CA ILE A 554 -4.52 6.71 14.15
C ILE A 554 -3.08 6.92 13.68
N THR A 555 -2.22 7.50 14.53
CA THR A 555 -0.83 7.78 14.15
C THR A 555 -0.06 6.50 13.85
N ILE A 556 -0.26 5.44 14.65
CA ILE A 556 0.36 4.15 14.42
C ILE A 556 -0.18 3.51 13.15
N GLY A 557 -1.50 3.47 12.96
CA GLY A 557 -2.12 2.92 11.75
C GLY A 557 -1.62 3.61 10.47
N ARG A 558 -1.54 4.95 10.47
CA ARG A 558 -1.00 5.70 9.32
C ARG A 558 0.47 5.40 9.02
N ARG A 559 1.30 5.23 10.06
CA ARG A 559 2.71 4.88 9.88
C ARG A 559 2.86 3.47 9.31
N VAL A 560 2.12 2.50 9.84
CA VAL A 560 2.14 1.12 9.34
C VAL A 560 1.75 1.08 7.86
N VAL A 561 0.67 1.78 7.48
CA VAL A 561 0.24 1.86 6.07
C VAL A 561 1.29 2.55 5.19
N ALA A 562 1.89 3.65 5.65
CA ALA A 562 2.93 4.35 4.90
C ALA A 562 4.19 3.49 4.69
N ASP A 563 4.62 2.78 5.74
CA ASP A 563 5.75 1.85 5.68
C ASP A 563 5.44 0.68 4.73
N GLN A 564 4.22 0.13 4.79
CA GLN A 564 3.75 -0.91 3.87
C GLN A 564 3.74 -0.44 2.41
N GLN A 565 3.21 0.76 2.14
CA GLN A 565 3.22 1.35 0.80
C GLN A 565 4.65 1.59 0.30
N ALA A 566 5.57 2.02 1.18
CA ALA A 566 6.97 2.22 0.82
C ALA A 566 7.68 0.91 0.48
N VAL A 567 7.47 -0.14 1.28
CA VAL A 567 8.00 -1.48 1.01
C VAL A 567 7.43 -2.06 -0.28
N ALA A 568 6.13 -1.89 -0.54
CA ALA A 568 5.50 -2.33 -1.78
C ALA A 568 6.14 -1.67 -3.00
N ARG A 569 6.32 -0.33 -2.98
CA ARG A 569 7.00 0.41 -4.07
C ARG A 569 8.42 -0.08 -4.33
N LEU A 570 9.21 -0.22 -3.26
CA LEU A 570 10.60 -0.69 -3.39
C LEU A 570 10.67 -2.10 -3.98
N ARG A 571 9.75 -2.99 -3.60
CA ARG A 571 9.67 -4.35 -4.16
C ARG A 571 9.32 -4.32 -5.65
N THR A 572 8.32 -3.54 -6.05
CA THR A 572 7.96 -3.38 -7.47
C THR A 572 9.14 -2.84 -8.29
N GLU A 573 9.92 -1.90 -7.75
CA GLU A 573 11.13 -1.39 -8.42
C GLU A 573 12.23 -2.45 -8.57
N VAL A 574 12.49 -3.23 -7.51
CA VAL A 574 13.49 -4.32 -7.56
C VAL A 574 13.08 -5.38 -8.59
N GLU A 575 11.83 -5.81 -8.57
CA GLU A 575 11.32 -6.82 -9.51
C GLU A 575 11.31 -6.30 -10.95
N ALA A 576 11.00 -5.01 -11.17
CA ALA A 576 11.10 -4.40 -12.49
C ALA A 576 12.54 -4.39 -13.02
N ARG A 577 13.54 -4.14 -12.15
CA ARG A 577 14.96 -4.23 -12.52
C ARG A 577 15.40 -5.66 -12.82
N GLU A 578 14.96 -6.63 -12.01
CA GLU A 578 15.27 -8.05 -12.24
C GLU A 578 14.66 -8.56 -13.54
N ALA A 579 13.42 -8.20 -13.85
CA ALA A 579 12.76 -8.55 -15.10
C ALA A 579 13.51 -7.97 -16.32
N ALA A 580 13.92 -6.69 -16.24
CA ALA A 580 14.73 -6.07 -17.30
C ALA A 580 16.07 -6.80 -17.50
N SER A 581 16.74 -7.17 -16.41
CA SER A 581 17.98 -7.96 -16.46
C SER A 581 17.79 -9.36 -17.08
N ARG A 582 16.66 -10.03 -16.83
CA ARG A 582 16.35 -11.34 -17.42
C ARG A 582 16.07 -11.23 -18.92
N SER A 583 15.23 -10.28 -19.34
CA SER A 583 14.95 -10.02 -20.77
C SER A 583 16.24 -9.80 -21.56
N ARG A 584 17.13 -8.92 -21.06
CA ARG A 584 18.44 -8.68 -21.68
C ARG A 584 19.32 -9.93 -21.81
N ARG A 585 19.42 -10.73 -20.74
CA ARG A 585 20.17 -11.99 -20.77
C ARG A 585 19.64 -12.97 -21.82
N ARG A 586 18.32 -13.02 -21.98
CA ARG A 586 17.66 -13.86 -22.98
C ARG A 586 18.01 -13.44 -24.41
N TRP A 587 17.98 -12.14 -24.71
CA TRP A 587 18.37 -11.62 -26.04
C TRP A 587 19.85 -11.78 -26.34
N ALA A 588 20.72 -11.58 -25.33
CA ALA A 588 22.14 -11.83 -25.46
C ALA A 588 22.44 -13.32 -25.72
N ALA A 589 21.80 -14.22 -24.99
CA ALA A 589 21.92 -15.66 -25.19
C ALA A 589 21.34 -16.13 -26.53
N ALA A 590 20.36 -15.41 -27.07
CA ALA A 590 19.79 -15.65 -28.39
C ALA A 590 20.62 -15.04 -29.55
N GLY A 591 21.86 -14.61 -29.32
CA GLY A 591 22.76 -14.23 -30.41
C GLY A 591 22.33 -12.99 -31.21
N LEU A 592 21.58 -12.06 -30.61
CA LEU A 592 21.18 -10.78 -31.22
C LEU A 592 22.39 -9.97 -31.72
N ALA A 593 23.56 -10.16 -31.11
CA ALA A 593 24.81 -9.52 -31.50
C ALA A 593 25.20 -9.78 -32.96
N GLU A 594 24.88 -10.96 -33.50
CA GLU A 594 25.16 -11.30 -34.91
C GLU A 594 24.24 -10.53 -35.86
N SER A 595 22.94 -10.43 -35.54
CA SER A 595 21.97 -9.64 -36.30
C SER A 595 22.34 -8.15 -36.29
N VAL A 596 22.79 -7.63 -35.13
CA VAL A 596 23.30 -6.26 -34.99
C VAL A 596 24.59 -6.06 -35.79
N ALA A 597 25.50 -7.05 -35.83
CA ALA A 597 26.73 -6.97 -36.60
C ALA A 597 26.48 -6.87 -38.12
N ILE A 598 25.45 -7.55 -38.64
CA ILE A 598 25.05 -7.43 -40.05
C ILE A 598 24.59 -6.01 -40.36
N LEU A 599 23.70 -5.44 -39.53
CA LEU A 599 23.25 -4.05 -39.69
C LEU A 599 24.42 -3.06 -39.57
N ARG A 600 25.39 -3.32 -38.68
CA ARG A 600 26.60 -2.50 -38.51
C ARG A 600 27.48 -2.50 -39.76
N ARG A 601 27.67 -3.67 -40.40
CA ARG A 601 28.43 -3.79 -41.67
C ARG A 601 27.75 -3.03 -42.81
N VAL A 602 26.43 -3.10 -42.89
CA VAL A 602 25.66 -2.32 -43.87
C VAL A 602 25.81 -0.82 -43.59
N ALA A 603 25.65 -0.40 -42.32
CA ALA A 603 25.80 1.00 -41.90
C ALA A 603 27.20 1.57 -42.17
N ALA A 604 28.26 0.79 -41.96
CA ALA A 604 29.64 1.16 -42.25
C ALA A 604 29.96 1.23 -43.75
N GLY A 605 29.09 0.66 -44.60
CA GLY A 605 29.29 0.59 -46.05
C GLY A 605 30.15 -0.59 -46.50
N ASP A 606 30.47 -1.53 -45.61
CA ASP A 606 31.28 -2.72 -45.91
C ASP A 606 30.58 -3.71 -46.84
N VAL A 607 29.24 -3.68 -46.86
CA VAL A 607 28.39 -4.54 -47.69
C VAL A 607 27.36 -3.70 -48.41
N GLU A 608 27.21 -3.92 -49.72
CA GLU A 608 26.24 -3.20 -50.54
C GLU A 608 24.81 -3.66 -50.18
N PRO A 609 23.86 -2.76 -49.91
CA PRO A 609 22.47 -3.12 -49.54
C PRO A 609 21.74 -3.97 -50.59
N THR A 610 22.14 -3.89 -51.86
CA THR A 610 21.56 -4.63 -52.98
C THR A 610 22.27 -5.94 -53.29
N ALA A 611 23.27 -6.34 -52.50
CA ALA A 611 24.03 -7.56 -52.73
C ALA A 611 23.17 -8.82 -52.49
N GLU A 612 23.11 -9.72 -53.46
CA GLU A 612 22.35 -10.98 -53.34
C GLU A 612 22.80 -11.85 -52.15
N PRO A 613 24.11 -11.94 -51.81
CA PRO A 613 24.55 -12.63 -50.60
C PRO A 613 24.00 -11.99 -49.30
N LEU A 614 23.86 -10.66 -49.26
CA LEU A 614 23.29 -9.98 -48.08
C LEU A 614 21.80 -10.27 -47.94
N ARG A 615 21.05 -10.29 -49.06
CA ARG A 615 19.61 -10.58 -49.05
C ARG A 615 19.32 -11.97 -48.47
N THR A 616 20.10 -12.97 -48.87
CA THR A 616 19.95 -14.35 -48.38
C THR A 616 20.14 -14.41 -46.85
N VAL A 617 21.21 -13.79 -46.35
CA VAL A 617 21.48 -13.68 -44.90
C VAL A 617 20.37 -12.92 -44.16
N CYS A 618 19.85 -11.83 -44.74
CA CYS A 618 18.76 -11.07 -44.12
C CYS A 618 17.44 -11.86 -44.04
N VAL A 619 17.13 -12.71 -45.03
CA VAL A 619 15.96 -13.60 -45.00
C VAL A 619 16.06 -14.60 -43.85
N GLU A 620 17.24 -15.22 -43.71
CA GLU A 620 17.50 -16.20 -42.65
C GLU A 620 17.45 -15.56 -41.26
N GLU A 621 18.06 -14.39 -41.10
CA GLU A 621 18.06 -13.64 -39.84
C GLU A 621 16.68 -13.09 -39.47
N GLU A 622 15.90 -12.62 -40.44
CA GLU A 622 14.52 -12.21 -40.19
C GLU A 622 13.66 -13.39 -39.70
N ALA A 623 13.78 -14.55 -40.36
CA ALA A 623 13.05 -15.76 -39.99
C ALA A 623 13.43 -16.23 -38.57
N TYR A 624 14.72 -16.18 -38.24
CA TYR A 624 15.26 -16.47 -36.91
C TYR A 624 14.64 -15.56 -35.83
N LEU A 625 14.70 -14.24 -36.02
CA LEU A 625 14.16 -13.28 -35.04
C LEU A 625 12.64 -13.35 -34.92
N ARG A 626 11.92 -13.73 -35.98
CA ARG A 626 10.48 -14.00 -35.92
C ARG A 626 10.17 -15.23 -35.06
N GLN A 627 10.95 -16.31 -35.14
CA GLN A 627 10.78 -17.45 -34.23
C GLN A 627 11.07 -17.05 -32.77
N LEU A 628 12.11 -16.25 -32.55
CA LEU A 628 12.50 -15.82 -31.21
C LEU A 628 11.46 -14.90 -30.55
N THR A 629 10.85 -13.98 -31.32
CA THR A 629 9.78 -13.09 -30.82
C THR A 629 8.43 -13.80 -30.62
N GLN A 630 8.23 -14.98 -31.21
CA GLN A 630 7.06 -15.84 -30.99
C GLN A 630 7.16 -16.67 -29.70
N LEU A 631 8.33 -16.73 -29.06
CA LEU A 631 8.45 -17.40 -27.76
C LEU A 631 7.56 -16.71 -26.73
N ASN A 632 6.80 -17.51 -25.98
CA ASN A 632 5.91 -16.95 -24.98
C ASN A 632 6.74 -16.27 -23.86
N PRO A 633 6.50 -14.99 -23.55
CA PRO A 633 7.22 -14.26 -22.51
C PRO A 633 6.93 -14.78 -21.09
N GLU A 634 5.84 -15.51 -20.89
CA GLU A 634 5.47 -16.09 -19.60
C GLU A 634 6.28 -17.34 -19.23
N LEU A 635 7.07 -17.89 -20.17
CA LEU A 635 8.01 -18.98 -19.90
C LEU A 635 9.28 -18.43 -19.23
N VAL A 636 9.41 -18.71 -17.94
CA VAL A 636 10.51 -18.29 -17.05
C VAL A 636 11.71 -19.25 -17.16
N TRP A 637 11.48 -20.55 -17.28
CA TRP A 637 12.49 -21.61 -17.25
C TRP A 637 12.81 -22.13 -18.65
N MET A 638 11.82 -22.67 -19.38
CA MET A 638 12.06 -23.19 -20.73
C MET A 638 12.33 -22.08 -21.75
N GLY A 639 11.95 -20.85 -21.43
CA GLY A 639 12.12 -19.71 -22.31
C GLY A 639 13.56 -19.43 -22.73
N ASP A 640 14.51 -19.55 -21.81
CA ASP A 640 15.94 -19.36 -22.07
C ASP A 640 16.53 -20.54 -22.85
N TRP A 641 16.06 -21.76 -22.57
CA TRP A 641 16.47 -22.97 -23.30
C TRP A 641 16.03 -22.93 -24.77
N PHE A 642 14.80 -22.48 -25.04
CA PHE A 642 14.33 -22.28 -26.42
C PHE A 642 15.15 -21.22 -27.17
N ALA A 643 15.47 -20.11 -26.51
CA ALA A 643 16.31 -19.06 -27.09
C ALA A 643 17.72 -19.59 -27.45
N ARG A 644 18.34 -20.37 -26.55
CA ARG A 644 19.64 -21.02 -26.81
C ARG A 644 19.55 -22.07 -27.92
N ALA A 645 18.50 -22.88 -27.94
CA ALA A 645 18.31 -23.92 -28.96
C ALA A 645 18.12 -23.31 -30.36
N LEU A 646 17.39 -22.19 -30.46
CA LEU A 646 17.29 -21.43 -31.70
C LEU A 646 18.67 -20.92 -32.13
N ALA A 647 19.46 -20.35 -31.22
CA ALA A 647 20.81 -19.87 -31.53
C ALA A 647 21.75 -21.01 -31.99
N GLU A 648 21.72 -22.16 -31.33
CA GLU A 648 22.55 -23.31 -31.75
C GLU A 648 22.10 -23.93 -33.06
N ALA A 649 20.80 -24.00 -33.31
CA ALA A 649 20.28 -24.44 -34.60
C ALA A 649 20.77 -23.54 -35.73
N ARG A 650 20.81 -22.22 -35.50
CA ARG A 650 21.39 -21.25 -36.43
C ARG A 650 22.86 -21.53 -36.69
N THR A 651 23.67 -21.71 -35.66
CA THR A 651 25.12 -21.99 -35.80
C THR A 651 25.39 -23.31 -36.53
N ALA A 652 24.54 -24.32 -36.31
CA ALA A 652 24.61 -25.62 -36.99
C ALA A 652 23.98 -25.63 -38.40
N ASN A 653 23.39 -24.52 -38.85
CA ASN A 653 22.63 -24.40 -40.10
C ASN A 653 21.47 -25.40 -40.22
N ALA A 654 20.80 -25.68 -39.09
CA ALA A 654 19.60 -26.51 -39.00
C ALA A 654 18.35 -25.62 -38.82
N ALA A 655 17.21 -26.02 -39.39
CA ALA A 655 15.98 -25.24 -39.30
C ALA A 655 15.14 -25.67 -38.08
N LEU A 656 15.20 -24.91 -36.98
CA LEU A 656 14.39 -25.15 -35.78
C LEU A 656 13.14 -24.25 -35.74
N SER A 657 11.96 -24.85 -35.55
CA SER A 657 10.74 -24.13 -35.19
C SER A 657 10.30 -24.44 -33.76
N VAL A 658 9.99 -23.40 -32.99
CA VAL A 658 9.54 -23.54 -31.59
C VAL A 658 8.08 -23.08 -31.49
N ARG A 659 7.22 -23.92 -30.90
CA ARG A 659 5.83 -23.55 -30.61
C ARG A 659 5.50 -23.79 -29.14
N SER A 660 5.07 -22.76 -28.42
CA SER A 660 4.85 -22.88 -26.98
C SER A 660 3.58 -22.17 -26.50
N GLY A 661 2.96 -22.75 -25.47
CA GLY A 661 1.86 -22.14 -24.70
C GLY A 661 2.35 -21.24 -23.57
N ALA A 662 1.43 -20.84 -22.68
CA ALA A 662 1.74 -19.99 -21.52
C ALA A 662 2.17 -20.76 -20.26
N VAL A 663 2.05 -22.10 -20.27
CA VAL A 663 2.39 -22.95 -19.13
C VAL A 663 3.82 -23.45 -19.30
N ASP A 664 4.65 -23.23 -18.29
CA ASP A 664 6.07 -23.57 -18.29
C ASP A 664 6.35 -24.89 -17.56
N ALA A 665 7.50 -25.49 -17.85
CA ALA A 665 8.03 -26.58 -17.04
C ALA A 665 8.56 -26.03 -15.71
N GLY A 666 8.40 -26.80 -14.63
CA GLY A 666 8.96 -26.43 -13.32
C GLY A 666 10.49 -26.37 -13.32
N ALA A 667 11.07 -25.66 -12.34
CA ALA A 667 12.52 -25.47 -12.23
C ALA A 667 13.32 -26.78 -12.15
N GLU A 668 12.71 -27.85 -11.63
CA GLU A 668 13.34 -29.17 -11.50
C GLU A 668 13.44 -29.92 -12.84
N VAL A 669 12.45 -29.78 -13.72
CA VAL A 669 12.33 -30.55 -14.97
C VAL A 669 12.89 -29.77 -16.16
N ALA A 670 12.81 -28.44 -16.15
CA ALA A 670 13.24 -27.57 -17.25
C ALA A 670 14.70 -27.78 -17.70
N PRO A 671 15.71 -27.97 -16.82
CA PRO A 671 17.08 -28.24 -17.26
C PRO A 671 17.20 -29.53 -18.08
N ALA A 672 16.54 -30.62 -17.66
CA ALA A 672 16.62 -31.90 -18.35
C ALA A 672 15.98 -31.86 -19.75
N LEU A 673 14.83 -31.16 -19.87
CA LEU A 673 14.19 -30.91 -21.17
C LEU A 673 15.02 -29.99 -22.06
N GLY A 674 15.63 -28.95 -21.47
CA GLY A 674 16.48 -28.01 -22.17
C GLY A 674 17.76 -28.63 -22.73
N GLU A 675 18.44 -29.47 -21.95
CA GLU A 675 19.63 -30.20 -22.41
C GLU A 675 19.29 -31.26 -23.47
N LEU A 676 18.15 -31.94 -23.33
CA LEU A 676 17.63 -32.85 -24.36
C LEU A 676 17.40 -32.09 -25.67
N LEU A 677 16.77 -30.90 -25.61
CA LEU A 677 16.53 -30.05 -26.78
C LEU A 677 17.83 -29.63 -27.46
N LEU A 678 18.82 -29.13 -26.71
CA LEU A 678 20.10 -28.72 -27.27
C LEU A 678 20.85 -29.87 -27.93
N THR A 679 20.86 -31.04 -27.29
CA THR A 679 21.50 -32.24 -27.84
C THR A 679 20.80 -32.73 -29.11
N ALA A 680 19.47 -32.69 -29.12
CA ALA A 680 18.67 -33.01 -30.29
C ALA A 680 18.96 -32.06 -31.46
N VAL A 681 19.02 -30.75 -31.20
CA VAL A 681 19.38 -29.74 -32.22
C VAL A 681 20.76 -30.01 -32.81
N GLY A 682 21.77 -30.31 -31.97
CA GLY A 682 23.13 -30.61 -32.44
C GLY A 682 23.26 -31.94 -33.21
N ALA A 683 22.29 -32.85 -33.09
CA ALA A 683 22.29 -34.14 -33.79
C ALA A 683 21.63 -34.07 -35.18
N VAL A 684 20.88 -33.01 -35.47
CA VAL A 684 20.18 -32.83 -36.75
C VAL A 684 21.17 -32.34 -37.83
N PRO A 685 21.20 -32.97 -39.02
CA PRO A 685 22.06 -32.53 -40.11
C PRO A 685 21.75 -31.11 -40.60
N ALA A 686 22.78 -30.41 -41.10
CA ALA A 686 22.60 -29.09 -41.72
C ALA A 686 21.59 -29.15 -42.88
N GLY A 687 20.68 -28.18 -42.93
CA GLY A 687 19.62 -28.07 -43.93
C GLY A 687 18.34 -28.86 -43.63
N GLU A 688 18.33 -29.73 -42.61
CA GLU A 688 17.14 -30.47 -42.18
C GLU A 688 16.28 -29.66 -41.19
N GLN A 689 14.98 -30.00 -41.11
CA GLN A 689 14.02 -29.29 -40.27
C GLN A 689 13.67 -30.07 -39.00
N MET A 690 13.63 -29.34 -37.87
CA MET A 690 13.19 -29.82 -36.57
C MET A 690 12.13 -28.89 -35.99
N THR A 691 11.14 -29.44 -35.29
CA THR A 691 10.12 -28.69 -34.56
C THR A 691 10.08 -29.15 -33.11
N THR A 692 10.04 -28.19 -32.19
CA THR A 692 9.79 -28.46 -30.77
C THR A 692 8.50 -27.79 -30.31
N THR A 693 7.73 -28.47 -29.46
CA THR A 693 6.52 -27.90 -28.86
C THR A 693 6.44 -28.07 -27.36
N LEU A 694 5.80 -27.13 -26.67
CA LEU A 694 5.49 -27.19 -25.24
C LEU A 694 4.06 -26.69 -24.99
N PHE A 695 3.13 -27.59 -24.69
CA PHE A 695 1.73 -27.25 -24.48
C PHE A 695 1.10 -28.01 -23.31
N PRO A 696 0.11 -27.42 -22.61
CA PRO A 696 -0.67 -28.14 -21.61
C PRO A 696 -1.51 -29.24 -22.25
N ALA A 697 -1.61 -30.38 -21.55
CA ALA A 697 -2.41 -31.55 -21.90
C ALA A 697 -3.28 -31.98 -20.70
N GLU A 698 -4.27 -32.86 -20.89
CA GLU A 698 -5.20 -33.29 -19.83
C GLU A 698 -4.53 -33.80 -18.55
N HIS A 699 -3.32 -34.36 -18.66
CA HIS A 699 -2.60 -34.99 -17.56
C HIS A 699 -1.27 -34.28 -17.20
N GLY A 700 -1.08 -33.02 -17.62
CA GLY A 700 0.11 -32.24 -17.29
C GLY A 700 0.64 -31.41 -18.47
N LEU A 701 1.97 -31.31 -18.59
CA LEU A 701 2.64 -30.57 -19.65
C LEU A 701 3.26 -31.53 -20.66
N ARG A 702 3.08 -31.27 -21.95
CA ARG A 702 3.60 -32.11 -23.03
C ARG A 702 4.68 -31.36 -23.79
N PHE A 703 5.87 -31.96 -23.86
CA PHE A 703 7.03 -31.48 -24.60
C PHE A 703 7.33 -32.44 -25.75
N THR A 704 7.39 -31.95 -26.99
CA THR A 704 7.62 -32.80 -28.16
C THR A 704 8.78 -32.31 -29.00
N LEU A 705 9.54 -33.24 -29.58
CA LEU A 705 10.54 -33.01 -30.61
C LEU A 705 10.17 -33.81 -31.86
N VAL A 706 10.15 -33.17 -33.03
CA VAL A 706 9.90 -33.80 -34.32
C VAL A 706 11.00 -33.41 -35.29
N GLY A 707 11.60 -34.37 -35.97
CA GLY A 707 12.75 -34.11 -36.87
C GLY A 707 13.14 -35.35 -37.66
N PRO A 708 14.26 -35.32 -38.41
CA PRO A 708 14.67 -36.40 -39.29
C PRO A 708 15.08 -37.67 -38.53
N ALA A 709 14.64 -38.83 -39.02
CA ALA A 709 15.07 -40.13 -38.52
C ALA A 709 16.46 -40.50 -39.06
N PRO A 710 17.33 -41.18 -38.28
CA PRO A 710 17.12 -41.73 -36.94
C PRO A 710 17.71 -40.85 -35.80
N HIS A 711 17.90 -39.55 -36.07
CA HIS A 711 18.73 -38.68 -35.24
C HIS A 711 18.15 -38.45 -33.85
N LEU A 712 16.86 -38.10 -33.77
CA LEU A 712 16.21 -37.82 -32.49
C LEU A 712 16.00 -39.10 -31.67
N ALA A 713 15.67 -40.23 -32.32
CA ALA A 713 15.52 -41.51 -31.65
C ALA A 713 16.86 -42.03 -31.09
N SER A 714 17.99 -41.67 -31.72
CA SER A 714 19.32 -41.96 -31.18
C SER A 714 19.61 -41.15 -29.92
N VAL A 715 19.30 -39.85 -29.93
CA VAL A 715 19.50 -38.96 -28.78
C VAL A 715 18.63 -39.40 -27.60
N ALA A 716 17.35 -39.69 -27.84
CA ALA A 716 16.39 -40.06 -26.80
C ALA A 716 16.76 -41.40 -26.11
N ARG A 717 17.35 -42.36 -26.82
CA ARG A 717 17.78 -43.65 -26.25
C ARG A 717 18.88 -43.53 -25.20
N GLY A 718 19.67 -42.46 -25.24
CA GLY A 718 20.74 -42.19 -24.28
C GLY A 718 20.33 -41.31 -23.10
N TRP A 719 19.10 -40.78 -23.09
CA TRP A 719 18.68 -39.75 -22.13
C TRP A 719 17.91 -40.34 -20.95
N ARG A 720 18.23 -39.89 -19.73
CA ARG A 720 17.49 -40.24 -18.51
C ARG A 720 16.77 -38.99 -17.98
N LEU A 721 15.46 -39.10 -17.83
CA LEU A 721 14.60 -38.07 -17.24
C LEU A 721 14.31 -38.41 -15.76
N PRO A 722 13.83 -37.45 -14.97
CA PRO A 722 13.31 -37.71 -13.61
C PRO A 722 12.24 -38.81 -13.59
N ASP A 723 12.15 -39.58 -12.49
CA ASP A 723 11.32 -40.79 -12.38
C ASP A 723 9.82 -40.54 -12.61
N ASP A 724 9.34 -39.31 -12.42
CA ASP A 724 7.96 -38.87 -12.61
C ASP A 724 7.64 -38.44 -14.05
N VAL A 725 8.64 -38.33 -14.92
CA VAL A 725 8.51 -37.85 -16.30
C VAL A 725 8.60 -39.00 -17.29
N ALA A 726 7.54 -39.21 -18.09
CA ALA A 726 7.51 -40.27 -19.09
C ALA A 726 8.01 -39.77 -20.45
N MET A 727 8.84 -40.56 -21.13
CA MET A 727 9.29 -40.28 -22.50
C MET A 727 8.96 -41.45 -23.44
N SER A 728 8.41 -41.13 -24.60
CA SER A 728 8.15 -42.07 -25.68
C SER A 728 8.85 -41.62 -26.97
N VAL A 729 9.26 -42.59 -27.79
CA VAL A 729 9.96 -42.36 -29.05
C VAL A 729 9.26 -43.17 -30.13
N GLN A 730 8.87 -42.52 -31.22
CA GLN A 730 8.18 -43.14 -32.35
C GLN A 730 8.86 -42.68 -33.65
N SER A 731 9.17 -43.61 -34.55
CA SER A 731 9.73 -43.30 -35.86
C SER A 731 8.70 -43.57 -36.96
N PHE A 732 8.38 -42.54 -37.74
CA PHE A 732 7.43 -42.55 -38.84
C PHE A 732 8.16 -42.33 -40.18
N GLY A 733 8.66 -43.41 -40.78
CA GLY A 733 9.38 -43.33 -42.05
C GLY A 733 10.62 -42.41 -41.94
N PRO A 734 10.64 -41.25 -42.63
CA PRO A 734 11.78 -40.32 -42.57
C PRO A 734 11.84 -39.45 -41.31
N GLN A 735 10.88 -39.55 -40.37
CA GLN A 735 10.80 -38.67 -39.20
C GLN A 735 10.80 -39.43 -37.87
N ASP A 736 11.41 -38.84 -36.86
CA ASP A 736 11.34 -39.25 -35.45
C ASP A 736 10.47 -38.26 -34.67
N LEU A 737 9.63 -38.79 -33.78
CA LEU A 737 8.87 -38.07 -32.75
C LEU A 737 9.36 -38.54 -31.37
N VAL A 738 9.85 -37.59 -30.58
CA VAL A 738 10.12 -37.78 -29.15
C VAL A 738 9.07 -36.99 -28.39
N GLU A 739 8.31 -37.67 -27.53
CA GLU A 739 7.29 -37.05 -26.69
C GLU A 739 7.63 -37.27 -25.22
N VAL A 740 7.66 -36.18 -24.46
CA VAL A 740 7.89 -36.16 -23.01
C VAL A 740 6.65 -35.60 -22.33
N VAL A 741 6.12 -36.35 -21.37
CA VAL A 741 4.93 -35.97 -20.58
C VAL A 741 5.37 -35.71 -19.14
N VAL A 742 5.21 -34.47 -18.70
CA VAL A 742 5.47 -34.02 -17.34
C VAL A 742 4.13 -33.99 -16.60
N PRO A 743 3.93 -34.77 -15.53
CA PRO A 743 2.66 -34.78 -14.79
C PRO A 743 2.37 -33.42 -14.17
N ALA A 744 1.08 -33.09 -14.02
CA ALA A 744 0.68 -31.91 -13.26
C ALA A 744 1.11 -32.08 -11.79
N ALA A 745 1.77 -31.08 -11.22
CA ALA A 745 2.07 -31.09 -9.78
C ALA A 745 0.76 -31.25 -9.00
N GLU A 746 0.61 -32.33 -8.23
CA GLU A 746 -0.55 -32.51 -7.37
C GLU A 746 -0.66 -31.29 -6.44
N PRO A 747 -1.85 -30.68 -6.29
CA PRO A 747 -2.04 -29.64 -5.30
C PRO A 747 -1.71 -30.26 -3.94
N GLY A 748 -0.62 -29.79 -3.32
CA GLY A 748 -0.22 -30.22 -1.99
C GLY A 748 -1.41 -30.19 -1.04
N PRO A 749 -1.49 -31.12 -0.08
CA PRO A 749 -2.71 -31.42 0.64
C PRO A 749 -3.28 -30.13 1.22
N VAL A 750 -4.45 -29.74 0.70
CA VAL A 750 -5.31 -28.75 1.35
C VAL A 750 -5.60 -29.35 2.70
N THR A 751 -4.95 -28.83 3.75
CA THR A 751 -5.35 -29.09 5.12
C THR A 751 -6.74 -28.48 5.26
N ASN A 752 -7.77 -29.26 4.89
CA ASN A 752 -9.13 -29.04 5.29
C ASN A 752 -9.10 -29.00 6.82
N GLY A 753 -9.12 -27.78 7.37
CA GLY A 753 -9.45 -27.56 8.76
C GLY A 753 -10.87 -28.09 8.94
N GLY A 754 -10.95 -29.35 9.36
CA GLY A 754 -12.20 -30.00 9.69
C GLY A 754 -12.87 -29.21 10.81
N GLU A 755 -13.95 -28.53 10.45
CA GLU A 755 -15.08 -28.37 11.34
C GLU A 755 -15.61 -29.77 11.68
N GLY A 756 -15.66 -30.07 12.97
CA GLY A 756 -16.29 -31.23 13.56
C GLY A 756 -16.52 -30.93 15.06
N PRO A 757 -17.63 -31.43 15.63
CA PRO A 757 -18.61 -30.69 16.43
C PRO A 757 -18.17 -30.18 17.80
#